data_AF-A0A8J4BH82-F1
#
_entry.id   AF-A0A8J4BH82-F1
#
_cell.length_a   1.000
_cell.length_b   1.000
_cell.length_c   1.000
_cell.angle_alpha   90.00
_cell.angle_beta   90.00
_cell.angle_gamma   90.00
#
_symmetry.space_group_name_H-M   'P 1'
#
loop_
_entity.id
_entity.type
_entity.pdbx_description
1 polymer ?
#
loop_
_entity_poly.entity_id
_entity_poly.type
_entity_poly.pdbx_seq_one_letter_code
_entity_poly.pdbx_strand_id
1 'polypeptide(L)'
;MSRLAPALVLCALLALLHGTQRTAAQVSSFAPVAFYNDGTPSDGSDLQRKTTLANALKLLFPSNLLNIVNFRPPVLALSAKTHIMMTNTFNSTPEADKDILVSLVDNPGSMMVLLVTLDVIPLDYNSLLTPFLSSFPNCAGADMKSPANTQFNYTGLQSSLYSFSSAGSRVQSFRCSLGTRWYVASDGSCPVMVFNTPGGGLVKLIGYDFSFGTNQRINDWAKVTVFAPPSPPPPPPRPPPPPRPPVPPPPPPSPPPRAPSKPPPFPAVPTQHILLTDAVSTTGLDSLRKAQLKLTVLSLLGKGNVSSVTAPVPASTMTVFDNTLIALSQANKLLLTRQLAGRTRLMLAIVVTPETSDAALSSAVSTLTNFTVVCTKRTMYTGSLTAAPFSDYSNLLGIPLFTTTMNPANFTSAISCNVGRQVLLVDGSPAEGAVWELRFGTGLLRLVGYDFTSGGYASSFTNPNAMQRLMSTATLAAVYGRDMLPPPPPFTTPSPPSPPMAPFGGRIPRTIFLSDSTVLPDADNKQSLLDGIDDLGSAATPWPIPVNGALVHVAFDTTLARLPAAHLSNLTALVRSKSTVLSIIFTDGVSDNKLTSLLTNLTGAVNLQLYTGTVAENQRINRVVTILGDLKSEGWRALNYTRFIRCNLGTVVFSSAIDPLQAVVLELPTIGGGAVHLIGYNFASGGRGDNRKPLTSLAVFAGPLVNMTAPSTRPLPPLPRPQPSPPPPPPNMPPKPLFNRPPRPPGAALPPRPRSMPPPPLGPRYDAIVLTDNITRSTVDANRKEIYGIGVRELDDYNVTLQSTPGNAPVHVVYDNVFLNMTQLMRDDLLTRILIGQTLLTVIITPETTAANLAYIVTQTTTFTGVVCQKVAFSNGTRFVPSDWIDDDVVGAWRNDGGTTSVGCTGQSTAYYGADDLRPVVAEYTTPGGGKVRFVGYDMSNGARGVGKIAITRLTVYPSPLVPPPFPPPPPSPPRPLPPPPRPSPRPPPSPLPPPRPPSPPSPRGTSPSPRPPGLPPPSPPSPPLGFGAKVVLVITDGNFPLLAADDARKKNLNGVLENYLPGYIAYQPLQYVSGLSSTVVFDNTFGRPAFTQADKTILANAINNGDTVLTVLLTPPSTVSSSIVATMVTRLATYMGVTCTKTVIATSNNDIVRLNRVNSDPYTDAPESLTSSANTVSITCTGIPEGFYRPIYVTQNTGAAVVVEIITPSYGIIRLVGVDFTRVILPSSSWGALVTYNFRISTGAPSV
;
A
#
# COMPACT_ATOMS: atom_id res chain seq x y z
N MET A 1 26.21 -40.00 -8.15
CA MET A 1 25.15 -39.46 -7.27
C MET A 1 25.33 -39.79 -5.79
N SER A 2 26.02 -40.86 -5.37
CA SER A 2 26.16 -41.22 -3.94
C SER A 2 27.05 -40.31 -3.07
N ARG A 3 27.78 -39.34 -3.65
CA ARG A 3 28.66 -38.41 -2.91
C ARG A 3 28.03 -37.05 -2.57
N LEU A 4 26.85 -36.75 -3.13
CA LEU A 4 26.17 -35.45 -2.94
C LEU A 4 25.20 -35.44 -1.75
N ALA A 5 24.64 -36.59 -1.38
CA ALA A 5 23.72 -36.72 -0.25
C ALA A 5 24.28 -36.27 1.11
N PRO A 6 25.52 -36.63 1.53
CA PRO A 6 26.01 -36.24 2.85
C PRO A 6 26.31 -34.74 2.97
N ALA A 7 26.65 -34.06 1.86
CA ALA A 7 26.90 -32.62 1.86
C ALA A 7 25.61 -31.78 2.02
N LEU A 8 24.50 -32.25 1.43
CA LEU A 8 23.19 -31.62 1.56
C LEU A 8 22.61 -31.77 2.97
N VAL A 9 22.79 -32.94 3.60
CA VAL A 9 22.36 -33.18 4.99
C VAL A 9 23.14 -32.28 5.96
N LEU A 10 24.45 -32.10 5.75
CA LEU A 10 25.27 -31.22 6.59
C LEU A 10 24.89 -29.74 6.44
N CYS A 11 24.55 -29.28 5.24
CA CYS A 11 24.07 -27.92 5.01
C CYS A 11 22.70 -27.66 5.66
N ALA A 12 21.79 -28.64 5.61
CA ALA A 12 20.49 -28.55 6.28
C ALA A 12 20.64 -28.48 7.81
N LEU A 13 21.56 -29.27 8.38
CA LEU A 13 21.83 -29.26 9.83
C LEU A 13 22.46 -27.94 10.31
N LEU A 14 23.37 -27.36 9.51
CA LEU A 14 23.98 -26.06 9.81
C LEU A 14 22.99 -24.90 9.69
N ALA A 15 22.04 -24.98 8.76
CA ALA A 15 20.94 -24.02 8.62
C ALA A 15 19.95 -24.11 9.81
N LEU A 16 19.65 -25.33 10.28
CA LEU A 16 18.83 -25.58 11.48
C LEU A 16 19.51 -25.04 12.75
N LEU A 17 20.82 -25.24 12.92
CA LEU A 17 21.57 -24.68 14.06
C LEU A 17 21.64 -23.14 14.03
N HIS A 18 21.73 -22.53 12.84
CA HIS A 18 21.68 -21.06 12.71
C HIS A 18 20.28 -20.49 12.98
N GLY A 19 19.22 -21.25 12.70
CA GLY A 19 17.84 -20.87 13.00
C GLY A 19 17.53 -20.85 14.50
N THR A 20 17.99 -21.86 15.24
CA THR A 20 17.71 -21.99 16.68
C THR A 20 18.51 -21.01 17.55
N GLN A 21 19.70 -20.58 17.11
CA GLN A 21 20.48 -19.55 17.82
C GLN A 21 19.87 -18.14 17.72
N ARG A 22 19.09 -17.85 16.66
CA ARG A 22 18.46 -16.53 16.47
C ARG A 22 17.20 -16.32 17.32
N THR A 23 16.43 -17.36 17.59
CA THR A 23 15.22 -17.28 18.42
C THR A 23 15.51 -17.26 19.91
N ALA A 24 16.57 -17.94 20.37
CA ALA A 24 16.99 -17.90 21.78
C ALA A 24 17.56 -16.53 22.21
N ALA A 25 18.18 -15.78 21.29
CA ALA A 25 18.81 -14.49 21.60
C ALA A 25 17.82 -13.32 21.81
N GLN A 26 16.57 -13.45 21.35
CA GLN A 26 15.57 -12.37 21.45
C GLN A 26 14.79 -12.41 22.78
N VAL A 27 14.59 -13.61 23.35
CA VAL A 27 13.85 -13.82 24.61
C VAL A 27 14.74 -13.58 25.85
N SER A 28 16.06 -13.73 25.74
CA SER A 28 17.00 -13.51 26.87
C SER A 28 17.34 -12.05 27.17
N SER A 29 16.66 -11.07 26.56
CA SER A 29 17.04 -9.64 26.63
C SER A 29 16.21 -8.79 27.60
N PHE A 30 15.09 -9.30 28.11
CA PHE A 30 14.24 -8.55 29.04
C PHE A 30 14.69 -8.78 30.48
N ALA A 31 15.10 -7.70 31.15
CA ALA A 31 15.38 -7.72 32.59
C ALA A 31 14.08 -7.94 33.39
N PRO A 32 14.16 -8.51 34.62
CA PRO A 32 12.97 -8.72 35.45
C PRO A 32 12.26 -7.39 35.74
N VAL A 33 10.92 -7.43 35.71
CA VAL A 33 10.02 -6.32 35.95
C VAL A 33 9.26 -6.56 37.25
N ALA A 34 9.21 -5.57 38.13
CA ALA A 34 8.41 -5.58 39.35
C ALA A 34 7.22 -4.64 39.20
N PHE A 35 6.01 -5.15 39.40
CA PHE A 35 4.78 -4.34 39.49
C PHE A 35 4.28 -4.33 40.93
N TYR A 36 4.16 -3.15 41.53
CA TYR A 36 3.73 -2.98 42.91
C TYR A 36 2.23 -2.73 42.98
N ASN A 37 1.54 -3.65 43.64
CA ASN A 37 0.11 -3.61 43.88
C ASN A 37 -0.13 -3.56 45.40
N ASP A 38 -0.29 -2.35 45.95
CA ASP A 38 -0.73 -2.18 47.33
C ASP A 38 -2.19 -2.67 47.40
N GLY A 39 -2.39 -3.90 47.90
CA GLY A 39 -3.70 -4.56 47.98
C GLY A 39 -4.76 -3.85 48.83
N THR A 40 -4.50 -2.61 49.26
CA THR A 40 -5.43 -1.67 49.89
C THR A 40 -5.84 -0.62 48.85
N PRO A 41 -6.84 -0.89 47.99
CA PRO A 41 -7.26 0.08 47.00
C PRO A 41 -7.86 1.32 47.71
N SER A 42 -7.53 2.50 47.19
CA SER A 42 -8.11 3.77 47.66
C SER A 42 -9.62 3.85 47.40
N ASP A 43 -10.10 3.21 46.33
CA ASP A 43 -11.51 3.00 46.00
C ASP A 43 -11.69 1.80 45.02
N GLY A 44 -12.92 1.50 44.61
CA GLY A 44 -13.18 0.42 43.65
C GLY A 44 -12.57 0.65 42.26
N SER A 45 -12.37 1.91 41.86
CA SER A 45 -11.77 2.27 40.57
C SER A 45 -10.26 2.01 40.56
N ASP A 46 -9.59 2.27 41.68
CA ASP A 46 -8.18 2.01 41.91
C ASP A 46 -7.88 0.51 41.85
N LEU A 47 -8.72 -0.31 42.49
CA LEU A 47 -8.63 -1.77 42.37
C LEU A 47 -8.76 -2.22 40.91
N GLN A 48 -9.76 -1.71 40.20
CA GLN A 48 -9.99 -2.06 38.79
C GLN A 48 -8.83 -1.65 37.90
N ARG A 49 -8.26 -0.45 38.10
CA ARG A 49 -7.07 0.01 37.37
C ARG A 49 -5.88 -0.91 37.60
N LYS A 50 -5.61 -1.25 38.87
CA LYS A 50 -4.46 -2.10 39.25
C LYS A 50 -4.60 -3.49 38.66
N THR A 51 -5.78 -4.09 38.73
CA THR A 51 -6.08 -5.38 38.11
C THR A 51 -5.93 -5.34 36.60
N THR A 52 -6.47 -4.30 35.95
CA THR A 52 -6.41 -4.14 34.49
C THR A 52 -4.96 -4.02 34.01
N LEU A 53 -4.16 -3.20 34.68
CA LEU A 53 -2.73 -3.04 34.40
C LEU A 53 -1.94 -4.33 34.66
N ALA A 54 -2.19 -5.01 35.78
CA ALA A 54 -1.53 -6.28 36.09
C ALA A 54 -1.79 -7.32 34.99
N ASN A 55 -3.04 -7.42 34.51
CA ASN A 55 -3.40 -8.32 33.42
C ASN A 55 -2.73 -7.91 32.10
N ALA A 56 -2.65 -6.61 31.81
CA ALA A 56 -1.93 -6.10 30.64
C ALA A 56 -0.44 -6.46 30.66
N LEU A 57 0.22 -6.31 31.82
CA LEU A 57 1.62 -6.64 31.98
C LEU A 57 1.85 -8.15 31.86
N LYS A 58 0.95 -9.00 32.39
CA LYS A 58 1.02 -10.46 32.21
C LYS A 58 0.95 -10.90 30.74
N LEU A 59 0.27 -10.12 29.88
CA LEU A 59 0.23 -10.39 28.44
C LEU A 59 1.52 -10.00 27.73
N LEU A 60 2.30 -9.05 28.27
CA LEU A 60 3.55 -8.59 27.67
C LEU A 60 4.79 -9.34 28.14
N PHE A 61 4.78 -9.84 29.38
CA PHE A 61 5.92 -10.53 29.97
C PHE A 61 5.58 -12.00 30.21
N PRO A 62 6.49 -12.92 29.85
CA PRO A 62 6.49 -14.27 30.39
C PRO A 62 6.33 -14.26 31.92
N SER A 63 5.59 -15.22 32.46
CA SER A 63 5.25 -15.27 33.89
C SER A 63 6.45 -15.30 34.84
N ASN A 64 7.63 -15.69 34.35
CA ASN A 64 8.90 -15.69 35.10
C ASN A 64 9.65 -14.34 35.09
N LEU A 65 9.26 -13.38 34.25
CA LEU A 65 9.89 -12.05 34.15
C LEU A 65 9.09 -10.94 34.84
N LEU A 66 7.82 -11.17 35.15
CA LEU A 66 6.97 -10.21 35.86
C LEU A 66 6.71 -10.67 37.30
N ASN A 67 7.28 -9.94 38.25
CA ASN A 67 7.00 -10.11 39.67
C ASN A 67 5.89 -9.12 40.09
N ILE A 68 4.70 -9.64 40.37
CA ILE A 68 3.61 -8.85 40.96
C ILE A 68 3.80 -8.87 42.48
N VAL A 69 4.22 -7.75 43.04
CA VAL A 69 4.43 -7.57 44.48
C VAL A 69 3.10 -7.09 45.07
N ASN A 70 2.36 -8.02 45.68
CA ASN A 70 1.12 -7.71 46.39
C ASN A 70 1.44 -7.40 47.86
N PHE A 71 0.86 -6.33 48.42
CA PHE A 71 1.01 -5.83 49.80
C PHE A 71 2.26 -4.99 50.08
N ARG A 72 2.23 -4.23 51.20
CA ARG A 72 3.27 -3.30 51.68
C ARG A 72 4.67 -3.86 51.42
N PRO A 73 5.71 -3.05 51.17
CA PRO A 73 7.01 -3.54 50.76
C PRO A 73 7.74 -4.14 51.97
N PRO A 74 7.98 -5.46 52.03
CA PRO A 74 9.27 -5.87 52.61
C PRO A 74 10.07 -6.77 51.67
N VAL A 75 9.53 -7.10 50.49
CA VAL A 75 10.31 -7.79 49.44
C VAL A 75 10.23 -6.95 48.18
N LEU A 76 10.93 -5.82 48.20
CA LEU A 76 11.34 -5.19 46.96
C LEU A 76 12.03 -6.27 46.13
N ALA A 77 11.59 -6.47 44.90
CA ALA A 77 12.29 -7.37 43.99
C ALA A 77 13.61 -6.70 43.61
N LEU A 78 14.63 -6.83 44.46
CA LEU A 78 15.95 -6.21 44.30
C LEU A 78 16.64 -6.59 42.98
N SER A 79 16.19 -7.67 42.34
CA SER A 79 16.67 -8.13 41.04
C SER A 79 15.95 -7.49 39.85
N ALA A 80 14.84 -6.79 40.05
CA ALA A 80 14.13 -6.10 38.97
C ALA A 80 14.89 -4.85 38.56
N LYS A 81 15.00 -4.63 37.25
CA LYS A 81 15.52 -3.37 36.70
C LYS A 81 14.41 -2.40 36.36
N THR A 82 13.18 -2.87 36.19
CA THR A 82 12.03 -2.00 35.92
C THR A 82 11.01 -2.15 37.03
N HIS A 83 10.68 -1.04 37.67
CA HIS A 83 9.72 -0.94 38.75
C HIS A 83 8.51 -0.16 38.23
N ILE A 84 7.31 -0.72 38.33
CA ILE A 84 6.07 -0.11 37.84
C ILE A 84 5.11 0.03 39.02
N MET A 85 4.60 1.24 39.24
CA MET A 85 3.57 1.48 40.26
C MET A 85 2.69 2.67 39.92
N MET A 86 1.55 2.77 40.59
CA MET A 86 0.70 3.95 40.50
C MET A 86 1.17 5.05 41.46
N THR A 87 0.86 6.30 41.14
CA THR A 87 1.28 7.44 41.96
C THR A 87 0.68 7.43 43.35
N ASN A 88 -0.56 6.94 43.52
CA ASN A 88 -1.17 6.76 44.83
C ASN A 88 -0.48 5.66 45.65
N THR A 89 -0.07 4.55 45.02
CA THR A 89 0.74 3.49 45.64
C THR A 89 2.10 4.02 46.09
N PHE A 90 2.77 4.84 45.28
CA PHE A 90 4.03 5.48 45.69
C PHE A 90 3.82 6.43 46.88
N ASN A 91 2.75 7.23 46.84
CA ASN A 91 2.44 8.19 47.90
C ASN A 91 2.11 7.50 49.23
N SER A 92 1.44 6.34 49.19
CA SER A 92 1.11 5.52 50.36
C SER A 92 2.27 4.65 50.88
N THR A 93 3.37 4.58 50.12
CA THR A 93 4.57 3.82 50.50
C THR A 93 5.26 4.49 51.71
N PRO A 94 5.64 3.75 52.77
CA PRO A 94 6.41 4.30 53.89
C PRO A 94 7.71 4.96 53.42
N GLU A 95 8.13 6.05 54.06
CA GLU A 95 9.30 6.83 53.62
C GLU A 95 10.59 5.98 53.55
N ALA A 96 10.79 5.07 54.51
CA ALA A 96 11.92 4.14 54.50
C ALA A 96 11.95 3.25 53.25
N ASP A 97 10.79 2.85 52.71
CA ASP A 97 10.71 2.03 51.50
C ASP A 97 10.88 2.88 50.23
N LYS A 98 10.47 4.16 50.28
CA LYS A 98 10.75 5.11 49.19
C LYS A 98 12.25 5.32 49.04
N ASP A 99 12.98 5.47 50.14
CA ASP A 99 14.45 5.61 50.10
C ASP A 99 15.11 4.39 49.44
N ILE A 100 14.64 3.18 49.74
CA ILE A 100 15.16 1.96 49.09
C ILE A 100 14.79 1.94 47.61
N LEU A 101 13.55 2.27 47.24
CA LEU A 101 13.14 2.38 45.84
C LEU A 101 13.97 3.41 45.06
N VAL A 102 14.24 4.57 45.67
CA VAL A 102 15.12 5.59 45.09
C VAL A 102 16.51 5.00 44.85
N SER A 103 17.11 4.33 45.84
CA SER A 103 18.44 3.71 45.69
C SER A 103 18.49 2.62 44.60
N LEU A 104 17.41 1.86 44.42
CA LEU A 104 17.32 0.82 43.37
C LEU A 104 17.21 1.42 41.98
N VAL A 105 16.34 2.43 41.87
CA VAL A 105 16.05 3.13 40.62
C VAL A 105 17.24 3.99 40.20
N ASP A 106 18.03 4.51 41.15
CA ASP A 106 19.17 5.37 40.86
C ASP A 106 20.33 4.65 40.14
N ASN A 107 20.30 3.33 40.04
CA ASN A 107 21.34 2.56 39.37
C ASN A 107 21.26 2.66 37.82
N PRO A 108 22.40 2.68 37.11
CA PRO A 108 22.43 2.67 35.66
C PRO A 108 21.65 1.48 35.06
N GLY A 109 20.68 1.80 34.20
CA GLY A 109 19.84 0.81 33.53
C GLY A 109 18.66 0.31 34.37
N SER A 110 18.42 0.90 35.55
CA SER A 110 17.16 0.79 36.28
C SER A 110 16.15 1.84 35.80
N MET A 111 14.86 1.52 35.89
CA MET A 111 13.76 2.41 35.50
C MET A 111 12.60 2.28 36.50
N MET A 112 12.09 3.42 36.95
CA MET A 112 10.81 3.55 37.63
C MET A 112 9.75 4.05 36.66
N VAL A 113 8.56 3.47 36.69
CA VAL A 113 7.41 3.91 35.91
C VAL A 113 6.27 4.24 36.86
N LEU A 114 5.93 5.53 36.92
CA LEU A 114 4.86 6.09 37.73
C LEU A 114 3.64 6.36 36.85
N LEU A 115 2.55 5.66 37.12
CA LEU A 115 1.27 5.80 36.42
C LEU A 115 0.34 6.70 37.23
N VAL A 116 -0.13 7.77 36.61
CA VAL A 116 -0.92 8.79 37.31
C VAL A 116 -2.39 8.43 37.42
N THR A 117 -2.93 8.54 38.62
CA THR A 117 -4.35 8.35 38.93
C THR A 117 -5.09 9.69 38.94
N LEU A 118 -6.19 9.80 38.19
CA LEU A 118 -6.90 11.07 37.96
C LEU A 118 -7.94 11.43 39.03
N ASP A 119 -8.37 10.48 39.85
CA ASP A 119 -9.59 10.63 40.68
C ASP A 119 -9.34 10.98 42.15
N VAL A 120 -8.08 11.06 42.57
CA VAL A 120 -7.71 11.25 43.96
C VAL A 120 -6.85 12.52 44.06
N ILE A 121 -7.32 13.50 44.86
CA ILE A 121 -6.66 14.71 45.41
C ILE A 121 -5.48 15.24 44.59
N PRO A 122 -5.43 16.52 44.17
CA PRO A 122 -4.33 17.07 43.38
C PRO A 122 -2.96 16.65 43.93
N LEU A 123 -2.34 15.68 43.26
CA LEU A 123 -1.06 15.12 43.66
C LEU A 123 0.02 16.14 43.34
N ASP A 124 0.83 16.48 44.33
CA ASP A 124 2.03 17.27 44.10
C ASP A 124 3.10 16.39 43.45
N TYR A 125 3.12 16.35 42.11
CA TYR A 125 4.12 15.59 41.35
C TYR A 125 5.56 15.99 41.70
N ASN A 126 5.77 17.21 42.22
CA ASN A 126 7.11 17.63 42.62
C ASN A 126 7.57 16.89 43.87
N SER A 127 6.71 16.75 44.89
CA SER A 127 7.05 15.96 46.08
C SER A 127 7.26 14.48 45.73
N LEU A 128 6.50 13.93 44.77
CA LEU A 128 6.67 12.54 44.31
C LEU A 128 7.99 12.33 43.55
N LEU A 129 8.43 13.28 42.73
CA LEU A 129 9.60 13.13 41.87
C LEU A 129 10.91 13.60 42.52
N THR A 130 10.87 14.56 43.44
CA THR A 130 12.06 15.14 44.08
C THR A 130 13.02 14.10 44.67
N PRO A 131 12.55 13.02 45.35
CA PRO A 131 13.44 11.99 45.88
C PRO A 131 14.32 11.32 44.81
N PHE A 132 13.82 11.14 43.59
CA PHE A 132 14.58 10.51 42.50
C PHE A 132 15.48 11.49 41.74
N LEU A 133 15.14 12.78 41.70
CA LEU A 133 15.77 13.74 40.81
C LEU A 133 16.78 14.66 41.51
N SER A 134 16.83 14.64 42.85
CA SER A 134 17.62 15.57 43.68
C SER A 134 17.36 17.06 43.39
N SER A 135 16.28 17.34 42.66
CA SER A 135 15.93 18.67 42.14
C SER A 135 14.43 18.76 41.92
N PHE A 136 13.90 19.99 41.94
CA PHE A 136 12.46 20.26 41.81
C PHE A 136 12.07 20.31 40.32
N PRO A 137 11.26 19.37 39.80
CA PRO A 137 10.98 19.30 38.36
C PRO A 137 9.90 20.27 37.87
N ASN A 138 9.26 21.02 38.77
CA ASN A 138 8.17 21.97 38.51
C ASN A 138 7.11 21.41 37.56
N CYS A 139 6.61 20.21 37.87
CA CYS A 139 5.61 19.50 37.07
C CYS A 139 4.19 19.97 37.40
N ALA A 140 3.47 20.45 36.39
CA ALA A 140 2.03 20.70 36.44
C ALA A 140 1.29 19.69 35.54
N GLY A 141 0.26 19.03 36.09
CA GLY A 141 -0.63 18.13 35.36
C GLY A 141 -1.87 18.85 34.84
N ALA A 142 -2.29 18.57 33.61
CA ALA A 142 -3.52 19.08 33.01
C ALA A 142 -4.14 18.04 32.06
N ASP A 143 -5.46 18.04 31.88
CA ASP A 143 -6.11 17.19 30.89
C ASP A 143 -5.60 17.50 29.47
N MET A 144 -5.29 16.44 28.72
CA MET A 144 -4.78 16.53 27.36
C MET A 144 -5.89 16.92 26.39
N LYS A 145 -5.76 18.08 25.75
CA LYS A 145 -6.78 18.65 24.85
C LYS A 145 -6.61 18.27 23.38
N SER A 146 -5.44 17.74 23.01
CA SER A 146 -5.07 17.44 21.62
C SER A 146 -4.37 16.08 21.52
N PRO A 147 -4.39 15.39 20.36
CA PRO A 147 -3.60 14.19 20.14
C PRO A 147 -2.09 14.46 20.33
N ALA A 148 -1.38 13.51 20.94
CA ALA A 148 0.06 13.56 21.14
C ALA A 148 0.77 12.57 20.21
N ASN A 149 1.81 13.00 19.51
CA ASN A 149 2.61 12.12 18.65
C ASN A 149 3.90 11.70 19.34
N THR A 150 4.44 10.54 18.97
CA THR A 150 5.77 10.11 19.44
C THR A 150 6.84 11.10 19.02
N GLN A 151 7.67 11.53 19.96
CA GLN A 151 8.89 12.28 19.68
C GLN A 151 10.03 11.35 19.27
N PHE A 152 10.06 10.15 19.83
CA PHE A 152 11.09 9.15 19.57
C PHE A 152 10.45 7.92 18.89
N ASN A 153 10.87 7.67 17.65
CA ASN A 153 10.36 6.58 16.84
C ASN A 153 11.03 5.25 17.24
N TYR A 154 10.38 4.50 18.15
CA TYR A 154 10.80 3.16 18.52
C TYR A 154 9.89 2.12 17.85
N THR A 155 10.51 1.10 17.26
CA THR A 155 9.82 -0.04 16.65
C THR A 155 8.88 -0.70 17.67
N GLY A 156 7.58 -0.74 17.37
CA GLY A 156 6.56 -1.36 18.21
C GLY A 156 5.81 -0.42 19.15
N LEU A 157 6.18 0.86 19.23
CA LEU A 157 5.37 1.90 19.88
C LEU A 157 4.37 2.50 18.88
N GLN A 158 3.21 2.95 19.37
CA GLN A 158 2.22 3.64 18.54
C GLN A 158 2.72 5.02 18.13
N SER A 159 2.44 5.43 16.89
CA SER A 159 2.84 6.74 16.36
C SER A 159 2.10 7.92 16.98
N SER A 160 0.90 7.69 17.53
CA SER A 160 0.05 8.72 18.10
C SER A 160 -0.80 8.19 19.26
N LEU A 161 -0.92 8.99 20.31
CA LEU A 161 -1.83 8.80 21.42
C LEU A 161 -2.95 9.85 21.29
N TYR A 162 -4.16 9.41 20.95
CA TYR A 162 -5.30 10.29 20.75
C TYR A 162 -5.97 10.68 22.07
N SER A 163 -6.25 11.97 22.26
CA SER A 163 -7.26 12.46 23.21
C SER A 163 -8.62 12.31 22.53
N PHE A 164 -9.46 11.37 22.99
CA PHE A 164 -10.83 11.21 22.50
C PHE A 164 -11.79 11.88 23.48
N SER A 165 -12.70 12.71 22.97
CA SER A 165 -13.83 13.33 23.71
C SER A 165 -15.03 12.39 23.90
N SER A 166 -14.92 11.09 23.58
CA SER A 166 -15.97 10.12 23.85
C SER A 166 -15.96 9.74 25.33
N ALA A 167 -16.56 10.60 26.16
CA ALA A 167 -17.15 10.43 27.48
C ALA A 167 -16.48 9.57 28.59
N GLY A 168 -15.28 9.00 28.43
CA GLY A 168 -14.71 8.08 29.42
C GLY A 168 -13.22 8.20 29.68
N SER A 169 -12.35 8.20 28.66
CA SER A 169 -10.90 8.12 28.88
C SER A 169 -10.27 9.52 28.99
N ARG A 170 -9.85 9.90 30.20
CA ARG A 170 -9.08 11.14 30.42
C ARG A 170 -7.58 10.80 30.37
N VAL A 171 -6.83 11.56 29.57
CA VAL A 171 -5.37 11.48 29.51
C VAL A 171 -4.83 12.74 30.15
N GLN A 172 -4.05 12.59 31.22
CA GLN A 172 -3.28 13.69 31.79
C GLN A 172 -2.02 13.94 30.97
N SER A 173 -1.71 15.21 30.84
CA SER A 173 -0.50 15.72 30.22
C SER A 173 0.27 16.52 31.26
N PHE A 174 1.59 16.52 31.14
CA PHE A 174 2.49 17.19 32.06
C PHE A 174 3.25 18.31 31.35
N ARG A 175 3.48 19.38 32.11
CA ARG A 175 4.47 20.41 31.79
C ARG A 175 5.43 20.48 32.97
N CYS A 176 6.65 19.98 32.77
CA CYS A 176 7.72 20.04 33.76
C CYS A 176 8.88 20.89 33.23
N SER A 177 9.64 21.53 34.12
CA SER A 177 10.88 22.23 33.77
C SER A 177 12.05 21.27 33.54
N LEU A 178 11.98 20.05 34.10
CA LEU A 178 12.94 18.97 33.90
C LEU A 178 12.33 17.80 33.12
N GLY A 179 13.19 16.94 32.58
CA GLY A 179 12.78 15.73 31.87
C GLY A 179 12.65 15.87 30.36
N THR A 180 12.69 14.73 29.69
CA THR A 180 12.56 14.57 28.25
C THR A 180 11.13 14.18 27.91
N ARG A 181 10.54 14.85 26.92
CA ARG A 181 9.17 14.62 26.46
C ARG A 181 9.14 13.47 25.46
N TRP A 182 8.45 12.38 25.77
CA TRP A 182 8.38 11.22 24.85
C TRP A 182 7.20 11.30 23.88
N TYR A 183 6.07 11.82 24.33
CA TYR A 183 4.91 12.11 23.48
C TYR A 183 4.56 13.57 23.61
N VAL A 184 4.33 14.28 22.51
CA VAL A 184 4.02 15.72 22.55
C VAL A 184 2.79 16.01 21.71
N ALA A 185 1.82 16.66 22.34
CA ALA A 185 0.66 17.22 21.67
C ALA A 185 0.98 18.58 21.04
N SER A 186 0.14 19.03 20.11
CA SER A 186 0.30 20.30 19.40
C SER A 186 0.32 21.54 20.32
N ASP A 187 -0.26 21.44 21.51
CA ASP A 187 -0.25 22.49 22.54
C ASP A 187 0.97 22.42 23.49
N GLY A 188 1.96 21.59 23.15
CA GLY A 188 3.18 21.39 23.92
C GLY A 188 3.00 20.53 25.18
N SER A 189 1.78 20.01 25.42
CA SER A 189 1.51 19.11 26.53
C SER A 189 2.07 17.71 26.26
N CYS A 190 2.51 17.01 27.33
CA CYS A 190 3.24 15.77 27.20
C CYS A 190 2.67 14.68 28.14
N PRO A 191 1.97 13.66 27.63
CA PRO A 191 1.40 12.61 28.49
C PRO A 191 2.45 11.60 29.01
N VAL A 192 3.69 11.66 28.53
CA VAL A 192 4.78 10.75 28.94
C VAL A 192 6.10 11.52 29.08
N MET A 193 6.51 11.77 30.32
CA MET A 193 7.78 12.43 30.67
C MET A 193 8.80 11.41 31.16
N VAL A 194 10.07 11.58 30.81
CA VAL A 194 11.17 10.75 31.29
C VAL A 194 12.24 11.62 31.94
N PHE A 195 12.70 11.24 33.12
CA PHE A 195 13.70 11.95 33.90
C PHE A 195 14.89 11.02 34.13
N ASN A 196 16.09 11.59 34.14
CA ASN A 196 17.29 10.86 34.56
C ASN A 196 17.49 11.10 36.06
N THR A 197 17.79 10.03 36.79
CA THR A 197 18.23 10.15 38.19
C THR A 197 19.73 10.48 38.23
N PRO A 198 20.25 11.03 39.35
CA PRO A 198 21.68 11.37 39.49
C PRO A 198 22.66 10.20 39.22
N GLY A 199 22.30 8.99 39.62
CA GLY A 199 23.09 7.77 39.44
C GLY A 199 22.93 7.10 38.07
N GLY A 200 22.14 7.68 37.15
CA GLY A 200 22.01 7.19 35.77
C GLY A 200 20.85 6.22 35.53
N GLY A 201 19.95 6.09 36.50
CA GLY A 201 18.64 5.47 36.32
C GLY A 201 17.62 6.38 35.66
N LEU A 202 16.40 5.88 35.49
CA LEU A 202 15.31 6.56 34.80
C LEU A 202 14.03 6.59 35.63
N VAL A 203 13.31 7.70 35.61
CA VAL A 203 11.93 7.78 36.11
C VAL A 203 11.03 8.20 34.96
N LYS A 204 9.94 7.48 34.75
CA LYS A 204 8.98 7.72 33.69
C LYS A 204 7.62 8.04 34.30
N LEU A 205 7.10 9.22 34.03
CA LEU A 205 5.78 9.67 34.47
C LEU A 205 4.78 9.56 33.31
N ILE A 206 3.68 8.84 33.53
CA ILE A 206 2.70 8.49 32.49
C ILE A 206 1.30 8.90 32.94
N GLY A 207 0.64 9.73 32.14
CA GLY A 207 -0.67 10.34 32.45
C GLY A 207 -1.87 9.56 31.94
N TYR A 208 -1.82 8.23 31.86
CA TYR A 208 -2.94 7.44 31.32
C TYR A 208 -3.80 6.84 32.43
N ASP A 209 -5.11 6.98 32.27
CA ASP A 209 -6.10 6.32 33.12
C ASP A 209 -6.52 4.97 32.54
N PHE A 210 -6.08 3.88 33.19
CA PHE A 210 -6.35 2.50 32.76
C PHE A 210 -7.79 2.04 33.02
N SER A 211 -8.66 2.88 33.58
CA SER A 211 -10.03 2.51 33.95
C SER A 211 -11.04 2.45 32.79
N PHE A 212 -10.73 3.01 31.61
CA PHE A 212 -11.73 3.23 30.54
C PHE A 212 -11.34 2.73 29.13
N GLY A 213 -10.51 1.69 28.99
CA GLY A 213 -10.02 1.20 27.70
C GLY A 213 -10.59 -0.14 27.24
N THR A 214 -10.85 -0.29 25.94
CA THR A 214 -10.94 -1.62 25.28
C THR A 214 -9.60 -2.35 25.40
N ASN A 215 -9.61 -3.68 25.58
CA ASN A 215 -8.40 -4.54 25.72
C ASN A 215 -7.27 -4.24 24.72
N GLN A 216 -7.60 -3.84 23.49
CA GLN A 216 -6.61 -3.52 22.46
C GLN A 216 -5.73 -2.31 22.84
N ARG A 217 -6.31 -1.25 23.42
CA ARG A 217 -5.56 -0.04 23.83
C ARG A 217 -4.72 -0.28 25.07
N ILE A 218 -5.18 -1.15 25.96
CA ILE A 218 -4.45 -1.56 27.16
C ILE A 218 -3.12 -2.22 26.78
N ASN A 219 -3.10 -3.06 25.74
CA ASN A 219 -1.88 -3.69 25.23
C ASN A 219 -0.89 -2.66 24.65
N ASP A 220 -1.41 -1.67 23.92
CA ASP A 220 -0.57 -0.61 23.36
C ASP A 220 0.05 0.26 24.45
N TRP A 221 -0.70 0.56 25.50
CA TRP A 221 -0.21 1.35 26.62
C TRP A 221 0.76 0.58 27.48
N ALA A 222 0.53 -0.71 27.70
CA ALA A 222 1.46 -1.55 28.41
C ALA A 222 2.81 -1.62 27.66
N LYS A 223 2.83 -1.61 26.32
CA LYS A 223 4.08 -1.45 25.56
C LYS A 223 4.73 -0.11 25.87
N VAL A 224 3.98 1.00 25.81
CA VAL A 224 4.49 2.32 26.19
C VAL A 224 5.09 2.28 27.60
N THR A 225 4.48 1.61 28.57
CA THR A 225 4.97 1.54 29.96
C THR A 225 6.39 0.99 30.07
N VAL A 226 6.77 -0.03 29.30
CA VAL A 226 7.96 -0.85 29.63
C VAL A 226 9.17 -0.64 28.73
N PHE A 227 9.03 0.09 27.63
CA PHE A 227 10.20 0.53 26.88
C PHE A 227 10.98 1.57 27.69
N ALA A 228 12.28 1.30 27.91
CA ALA A 228 13.26 2.26 28.38
C ALA A 228 13.91 2.96 27.17
N PRO A 229 14.20 4.26 27.22
CA PRO A 229 15.06 4.91 26.24
C PRO A 229 16.46 4.27 26.23
N PRO A 230 17.16 4.22 25.07
CA PRO A 230 18.51 3.71 24.96
C PRO A 230 19.44 4.56 25.83
N SER A 231 20.27 3.89 26.63
CA SER A 231 21.29 4.57 27.43
C SER A 231 22.25 5.35 26.53
N PRO A 232 22.65 6.57 26.94
CA PRO A 232 23.67 7.32 26.20
C PRO A 232 24.96 6.47 26.11
N PRO A 233 25.64 6.44 24.95
CA PRO A 233 26.82 5.59 24.76
C PRO A 233 27.93 5.98 25.76
N PRO A 234 28.63 5.00 26.37
CA PRO A 234 29.70 5.29 27.31
C PRO A 234 30.82 6.10 26.63
N PRO A 235 31.44 7.07 27.33
CA PRO A 235 32.53 7.85 26.78
C PRO A 235 33.70 6.93 26.37
N PRO A 236 34.30 7.12 25.18
CA PRO A 236 35.35 6.25 24.68
C PRO A 236 36.59 6.25 25.60
N PRO A 237 37.21 5.08 25.86
CA PRO A 237 38.44 5.00 26.65
C PRO A 237 39.58 5.77 25.97
N ARG A 238 40.38 6.50 26.76
CA ARG A 238 41.53 7.26 26.23
C ARG A 238 42.54 6.31 25.57
N PRO A 239 43.02 6.60 24.34
CA PRO A 239 44.01 5.75 23.67
C PRO A 239 45.36 5.75 24.42
N PRO A 240 46.08 4.62 24.49
CA PRO A 240 47.44 4.56 25.02
C PRO A 240 48.44 5.32 24.11
N PRO A 241 49.55 5.88 24.65
CA PRO A 241 50.55 6.61 23.87
C PRO A 241 51.24 5.68 22.83
N PRO A 242 51.43 6.12 21.57
CA PRO A 242 52.07 5.29 20.55
C PRO A 242 53.59 5.13 20.80
N PRO A 243 54.16 3.93 20.58
CA PRO A 243 55.60 3.69 20.63
C PRO A 243 56.33 4.36 19.45
N ARG A 244 57.55 4.86 19.68
CA ARG A 244 58.35 5.55 18.66
C ARG A 244 58.77 4.60 17.51
N PRO A 245 58.70 5.02 16.23
CA PRO A 245 59.10 4.18 15.11
C PRO A 245 60.62 4.03 14.97
N PRO A 246 61.14 2.86 14.54
CA PRO A 246 62.52 2.69 14.12
C PRO A 246 62.79 3.33 12.74
N VAL A 247 64.00 3.85 12.56
CA VAL A 247 64.47 4.57 11.36
C VAL A 247 64.66 3.59 10.18
N PRO A 248 64.15 3.89 8.97
CA PRO A 248 64.30 3.02 7.80
C PRO A 248 65.67 3.18 7.09
N PRO A 249 66.20 2.11 6.48
CA PRO A 249 67.45 2.13 5.69
C PRO A 249 67.28 2.80 4.31
N PRO A 250 68.38 3.31 3.71
CA PRO A 250 68.32 4.08 2.47
C PRO A 250 68.02 3.23 1.22
N PRO A 251 67.25 3.76 0.25
CA PRO A 251 66.82 3.01 -0.94
C PRO A 251 67.88 2.95 -2.06
N PRO A 252 67.90 1.86 -2.86
CA PRO A 252 68.80 1.68 -4.02
C PRO A 252 68.38 2.47 -5.28
N PRO A 253 69.32 2.73 -6.22
CA PRO A 253 69.11 3.58 -7.39
C PRO A 253 68.24 2.96 -8.48
N SER A 254 67.47 3.82 -9.17
CA SER A 254 66.39 3.46 -10.09
C SER A 254 66.86 3.19 -11.54
N PRO A 255 66.26 2.21 -12.26
CA PRO A 255 66.51 1.95 -13.68
C PRO A 255 65.74 2.88 -14.65
N PRO A 256 66.16 2.98 -15.93
CA PRO A 256 65.70 3.99 -16.90
C PRO A 256 64.28 3.75 -17.48
N PRO A 257 63.62 4.81 -18.01
CA PRO A 257 62.19 4.84 -18.29
C PRO A 257 61.80 4.07 -19.56
N ARG A 258 60.77 3.23 -19.48
CA ARG A 258 60.09 2.64 -20.65
C ARG A 258 58.99 3.55 -21.19
N ALA A 259 58.80 3.50 -22.51
CA ALA A 259 57.80 4.24 -23.26
C ALA A 259 56.35 4.00 -22.76
N PRO A 260 55.48 5.02 -22.84
CA PRO A 260 54.12 4.97 -22.28
C PRO A 260 53.22 4.01 -23.06
N SER A 261 52.73 2.98 -22.38
CA SER A 261 51.61 2.15 -22.84
C SER A 261 50.32 2.96 -22.83
N LYS A 262 49.44 2.70 -23.82
CA LYS A 262 48.09 3.28 -23.88
C LYS A 262 47.36 3.09 -22.54
N PRO A 263 46.67 4.13 -22.01
CA PRO A 263 45.96 4.03 -20.75
C PRO A 263 44.98 2.85 -20.78
N PRO A 264 44.98 1.98 -19.77
CA PRO A 264 43.94 0.97 -19.62
C PRO A 264 42.57 1.69 -19.56
N PRO A 265 41.51 1.14 -20.18
CA PRO A 265 40.17 1.65 -19.97
C PRO A 265 39.89 1.70 -18.47
N PHE A 266 39.51 2.88 -17.98
CA PHE A 266 39.20 3.07 -16.57
C PHE A 266 38.18 2.00 -16.15
N PRO A 267 38.46 1.22 -15.09
CA PRO A 267 37.46 0.30 -14.56
C PRO A 267 36.21 1.11 -14.24
N ALA A 268 35.06 0.65 -14.71
CA ALA A 268 33.78 1.30 -14.45
C ALA A 268 33.64 1.52 -12.94
N VAL A 269 33.73 2.77 -12.52
CA VAL A 269 33.63 3.13 -11.10
C VAL A 269 32.23 2.71 -10.65
N PRO A 270 32.09 1.82 -9.66
CA PRO A 270 30.77 1.47 -9.15
C PRO A 270 30.05 2.75 -8.75
N THR A 271 28.77 2.85 -9.12
CA THR A 271 27.86 3.96 -8.81
C THR A 271 27.59 4.04 -7.30
N GLN A 272 28.63 4.37 -6.54
CA GLN A 272 28.60 4.45 -5.10
C GLN A 272 28.34 5.90 -4.69
N HIS A 273 27.26 6.11 -3.95
CA HIS A 273 26.97 7.36 -3.27
C HIS A 273 27.80 7.45 -1.99
N ILE A 274 28.39 8.62 -1.73
CA ILE A 274 29.22 8.85 -0.55
C ILE A 274 28.54 9.83 0.39
N LEU A 275 28.33 9.41 1.64
CA LEU A 275 27.92 10.28 2.73
C LEU A 275 29.18 10.71 3.51
N LEU A 276 29.50 12.01 3.46
CA LEU A 276 30.59 12.59 4.23
C LEU A 276 30.13 12.88 5.65
N THR A 277 30.79 12.26 6.63
CA THR A 277 30.52 12.44 8.06
C THR A 277 31.77 13.00 8.74
N ASP A 278 31.62 13.82 9.77
CA ASP A 278 32.76 14.20 10.61
C ASP A 278 33.18 13.03 11.52
N ALA A 279 34.42 13.09 12.01
CA ALA A 279 34.94 12.10 12.94
C ALA A 279 34.42 12.30 14.39
N VAL A 280 33.83 13.48 14.67
CA VAL A 280 33.45 13.91 16.02
C VAL A 280 32.13 14.69 15.93
N SER A 281 31.00 14.02 16.14
CA SER A 281 29.71 14.71 16.33
C SER A 281 29.56 15.06 17.81
N THR A 282 29.48 16.36 18.14
CA THR A 282 29.45 16.87 19.51
C THR A 282 28.04 17.11 20.06
N THR A 283 26.98 16.92 19.26
CA THR A 283 25.59 17.11 19.70
C THR A 283 24.68 15.96 19.28
N GLY A 284 23.77 15.54 20.16
CA GLY A 284 22.89 14.39 19.92
C GLY A 284 21.97 14.53 18.71
N LEU A 285 21.52 15.76 18.40
CA LEU A 285 20.63 16.04 17.27
C LEU A 285 21.32 15.89 15.91
N ASP A 286 22.57 16.30 15.79
CA ASP A 286 23.34 16.19 14.55
C ASP A 286 23.64 14.73 14.19
N SER A 287 24.00 13.92 15.20
CA SER A 287 24.13 12.47 15.04
C SER A 287 22.84 11.80 14.55
N LEU A 288 21.69 12.24 15.07
CA LEU A 288 20.38 11.72 14.67
C LEU A 288 20.07 12.07 13.20
N ARG A 289 20.27 13.34 12.78
CA ARG A 289 20.09 13.77 11.38
C ARG A 289 20.94 12.95 10.42
N LYS A 290 22.22 12.77 10.75
CA LYS A 290 23.16 11.98 9.95
C LYS A 290 22.74 10.52 9.84
N ALA A 291 22.27 9.92 10.94
CA ALA A 291 21.77 8.55 10.93
C ALA A 291 20.49 8.40 10.09
N GLN A 292 19.54 9.33 10.20
CA GLN A 292 18.29 9.31 9.42
C GLN A 292 18.54 9.54 7.94
N LEU A 293 19.40 10.50 7.57
CA LEU A 293 19.81 10.68 6.18
C LEU A 293 20.45 9.41 5.63
N LYS A 294 21.40 8.81 6.38
CA LYS A 294 22.05 7.55 5.98
C LYS A 294 21.03 6.44 5.73
N LEU A 295 20.07 6.23 6.64
CA LEU A 295 19.02 5.22 6.50
C LEU A 295 18.13 5.49 5.28
N THR A 296 17.77 6.75 5.05
CA THR A 296 16.92 7.14 3.92
C THR A 296 17.64 6.92 2.58
N VAL A 297 18.92 7.32 2.50
CA VAL A 297 19.75 7.08 1.30
C VAL A 297 20.00 5.58 1.07
N LEU A 298 20.26 4.80 2.13
CA LEU A 298 20.40 3.33 2.05
C LEU A 298 19.12 2.65 1.54
N SER A 299 17.94 3.17 1.91
CA SER A 299 16.67 2.62 1.45
C SER A 299 16.43 2.87 -0.04
N LEU A 300 16.83 4.04 -0.55
CA LEU A 300 16.62 4.42 -1.96
C LEU A 300 17.64 3.77 -2.90
N LEU A 301 18.90 3.65 -2.48
CA LEU A 301 19.97 3.11 -3.32
C LEU A 301 20.29 1.65 -3.04
N GLY A 302 19.81 1.09 -1.95
CA GLY A 302 20.20 -0.23 -1.46
C GLY A 302 21.52 -0.21 -0.68
N LYS A 303 21.66 -1.16 0.25
CA LYS A 303 22.77 -1.24 1.22
C LYS A 303 24.17 -1.33 0.57
N GLY A 304 24.27 -1.82 -0.66
CA GLY A 304 25.53 -1.98 -1.39
C GLY A 304 26.07 -0.71 -2.06
N ASN A 305 25.24 0.33 -2.21
CA ASN A 305 25.57 1.51 -3.03
C ASN A 305 25.89 2.77 -2.24
N VAL A 306 25.95 2.69 -0.90
CA VAL A 306 26.19 3.86 -0.03
C VAL A 306 27.38 3.58 0.88
N SER A 307 28.38 4.46 0.88
CA SER A 307 29.48 4.42 1.85
C SER A 307 29.54 5.71 2.68
N SER A 308 29.83 5.56 3.96
CA SER A 308 30.01 6.66 4.91
C SER A 308 31.50 6.83 5.17
N VAL A 309 32.06 7.99 4.88
CA VAL A 309 33.51 8.25 5.01
C VAL A 309 33.76 9.62 5.64
N THR A 310 34.91 9.77 6.29
CA THR A 310 35.32 11.03 6.93
C THR A 310 36.17 11.95 6.05
N ALA A 311 36.62 11.44 4.91
CA ALA A 311 37.40 12.19 3.93
C ALA A 311 36.77 12.02 2.53
N PRO A 312 36.76 13.07 1.68
CA PRO A 312 36.22 12.99 0.33
C PRO A 312 36.91 11.91 -0.49
N VAL A 313 36.13 10.97 -1.02
CA VAL A 313 36.62 9.94 -1.95
C VAL A 313 35.94 10.11 -3.31
N PRO A 314 36.61 9.74 -4.41
CA PRO A 314 36.04 9.71 -5.75
C PRO A 314 34.63 9.07 -5.84
N ALA A 315 33.60 9.86 -6.10
CA ALA A 315 32.22 9.40 -6.31
C ALA A 315 31.53 10.16 -7.44
N SER A 316 30.38 9.67 -7.92
CA SER A 316 29.51 10.44 -8.83
C SER A 316 28.58 11.39 -8.06
N THR A 317 28.22 11.01 -6.83
CA THR A 317 27.34 11.79 -5.95
C THR A 317 27.87 11.74 -4.51
N MET A 318 27.96 12.90 -3.88
CA MET A 318 28.37 13.09 -2.49
C MET A 318 27.30 13.88 -1.74
N THR A 319 26.97 13.46 -0.52
CA THR A 319 26.16 14.25 0.41
C THR A 319 26.96 14.60 1.64
N VAL A 320 26.86 15.85 2.12
CA VAL A 320 27.52 16.33 3.34
C VAL A 320 26.58 17.28 4.07
N PHE A 321 26.60 17.31 5.40
CA PHE A 321 25.93 18.37 6.15
C PHE A 321 26.79 19.63 6.16
N ASP A 322 26.18 20.81 6.19
CA ASP A 322 26.89 22.09 6.19
C ASP A 322 27.87 22.23 7.37
N ASN A 323 27.48 21.81 8.57
CA ASN A 323 28.35 21.77 9.74
C ASN A 323 29.55 20.81 9.57
N THR A 324 29.35 19.62 9.00
CA THR A 324 30.42 18.69 8.65
C THR A 324 31.34 19.28 7.59
N LEU A 325 30.78 19.93 6.56
CA LEU A 325 31.56 20.61 5.54
C LEU A 325 32.44 21.72 6.14
N ILE A 326 31.91 22.50 7.09
CA ILE A 326 32.67 23.51 7.82
C ILE A 326 33.79 22.87 8.64
N ALA A 327 33.53 21.74 9.28
CA ALA A 327 34.50 20.99 10.08
C ALA A 327 35.56 20.24 9.25
N LEU A 328 35.37 20.06 7.94
CA LEU A 328 36.39 19.43 7.08
C LEU A 328 37.69 20.25 7.11
N SER A 329 38.82 19.54 7.14
CA SER A 329 40.14 20.15 7.00
C SER A 329 40.25 20.91 5.68
N GLN A 330 41.09 21.94 5.64
CA GLN A 330 41.29 22.74 4.43
C GLN A 330 41.76 21.87 3.24
N ALA A 331 42.56 20.83 3.50
CA ALA A 331 42.97 19.86 2.50
C ALA A 331 41.77 19.09 1.90
N ASN A 332 40.82 18.66 2.74
CA ASN A 332 39.60 17.98 2.28
C ASN A 332 38.67 18.91 1.50
N LYS A 333 38.55 20.19 1.91
CA LYS A 333 37.79 21.21 1.17
C LYS A 333 38.40 21.48 -0.21
N LEU A 334 39.73 21.59 -0.29
CA LEU A 334 40.45 21.73 -1.56
C LEU A 334 40.28 20.50 -2.46
N LEU A 335 40.27 19.29 -1.88
CA LEU A 335 40.02 18.06 -2.63
C LEU A 335 38.60 18.04 -3.22
N LEU A 336 37.58 18.39 -2.42
CA LEU A 336 36.19 18.53 -2.90
C LEU A 336 36.09 19.55 -4.03
N THR A 337 36.74 20.72 -3.86
CA THR A 337 36.77 21.79 -4.87
C THR A 337 37.38 21.29 -6.18
N ARG A 338 38.52 20.59 -6.12
CA ARG A 338 39.16 19.98 -7.31
C ARG A 338 38.28 18.91 -7.95
N GLN A 339 37.60 18.09 -7.16
CA GLN A 339 36.72 17.05 -7.68
C GLN A 339 35.49 17.64 -8.36
N LEU A 340 34.88 18.70 -7.81
CA LEU A 340 33.76 19.42 -8.42
C LEU A 340 34.16 20.14 -9.72
N ALA A 341 35.33 20.78 -9.73
CA ALA A 341 35.82 21.47 -10.93
C ALA A 341 36.22 20.47 -12.05
N GLY A 342 36.92 19.40 -11.68
CA GLY A 342 37.62 18.52 -12.63
C GLY A 342 36.87 17.30 -13.12
N ARG A 343 35.74 16.92 -12.52
CA ARG A 343 34.96 15.74 -12.94
C ARG A 343 33.61 16.14 -13.53
N THR A 344 33.44 15.82 -14.81
CA THR A 344 32.15 15.91 -15.46
C THR A 344 31.14 15.04 -14.72
N ARG A 345 30.05 15.65 -14.22
CA ARG A 345 28.92 14.99 -13.53
C ARG A 345 29.12 14.65 -12.05
N LEU A 346 30.08 15.26 -11.34
CA LEU A 346 30.05 15.18 -9.88
C LEU A 346 28.91 16.06 -9.34
N MET A 347 28.07 15.48 -8.49
CA MET A 347 27.10 16.21 -7.69
C MET A 347 27.50 16.22 -6.22
N LEU A 348 27.59 17.41 -5.62
CA LEU A 348 27.71 17.58 -4.17
C LEU A 348 26.41 18.17 -3.62
N ALA A 349 25.70 17.42 -2.78
CA ALA A 349 24.57 17.89 -2.01
C ALA A 349 25.02 18.31 -0.61
N ILE A 350 24.76 19.57 -0.23
CA ILE A 350 24.96 20.09 1.11
C ILE A 350 23.60 20.15 1.79
N VAL A 351 23.41 19.37 2.85
CA VAL A 351 22.23 19.47 3.71
C VAL A 351 22.44 20.64 4.68
N VAL A 352 21.62 21.67 4.53
CA VAL A 352 21.72 22.91 5.29
C VAL A 352 20.91 22.76 6.59
N THR A 353 21.61 22.79 7.72
CA THR A 353 21.02 22.64 9.05
C THR A 353 20.70 23.99 9.65
N PRO A 354 19.67 24.16 10.49
CA PRO A 354 19.34 25.47 11.07
C PRO A 354 20.45 26.04 11.97
N GLU A 355 21.37 25.22 12.48
CA GLU A 355 22.41 25.63 13.44
C GLU A 355 23.60 26.36 12.80
N THR A 356 23.89 26.12 11.51
CA THR A 356 24.97 26.81 10.81
C THR A 356 24.62 28.30 10.65
N SER A 357 25.54 29.25 10.83
CA SER A 357 25.22 30.66 10.57
C SER A 357 25.24 30.98 9.06
N ASP A 358 24.51 32.02 8.64
CA ASP A 358 24.50 32.50 7.25
C ASP A 358 25.91 32.82 6.74
N ALA A 359 26.73 33.45 7.58
CA ALA A 359 28.13 33.75 7.29
C ALA A 359 28.98 32.48 7.11
N ALA A 360 28.77 31.46 7.94
CA ALA A 360 29.50 30.21 7.84
C ALA A 360 29.10 29.40 6.59
N LEU A 361 27.80 29.35 6.27
CA LEU A 361 27.30 28.74 5.04
C LEU A 361 27.85 29.46 3.80
N SER A 362 27.75 30.80 3.76
CA SER A 362 28.28 31.64 2.69
C SER A 362 29.79 31.43 2.47
N SER A 363 30.56 31.40 3.56
CA SER A 363 32.01 31.15 3.52
C SER A 363 32.35 29.75 3.02
N ALA A 364 31.63 28.71 3.48
CA ALA A 364 31.84 27.34 3.04
C ALA A 364 31.53 27.15 1.55
N VAL A 365 30.40 27.69 1.08
CA VAL A 365 30.00 27.63 -0.33
C VAL A 365 30.95 28.46 -1.21
N SER A 366 31.36 29.65 -0.77
CA SER A 366 32.35 30.47 -1.48
C SER A 366 33.70 29.76 -1.61
N THR A 367 34.13 29.07 -0.56
CA THR A 367 35.40 28.30 -0.56
C THR A 367 35.33 27.15 -1.57
N LEU A 368 34.20 26.44 -1.65
CA LEU A 368 34.02 25.32 -2.59
C LEU A 368 33.90 25.76 -4.04
N THR A 369 33.32 26.93 -4.28
CA THR A 369 33.01 27.44 -5.63
C THR A 369 34.02 28.43 -6.16
N ASN A 370 34.97 28.88 -5.34
CA ASN A 370 35.99 29.88 -5.70
C ASN A 370 35.41 31.21 -6.23
N PHE A 371 34.15 31.52 -5.91
CA PHE A 371 33.52 32.83 -6.15
C PHE A 371 32.70 33.24 -4.92
N THR A 372 32.45 34.55 -4.78
CA THR A 372 31.72 35.09 -3.63
C THR A 372 30.24 34.70 -3.69
N VAL A 373 29.84 33.77 -2.82
CA VAL A 373 28.46 33.35 -2.61
C VAL A 373 27.97 33.88 -1.27
N VAL A 374 26.89 34.66 -1.32
CA VAL A 374 26.17 35.14 -0.15
C VAL A 374 24.86 34.36 -0.10
N CYS A 375 24.74 33.48 0.89
CA CYS A 375 23.54 32.72 1.17
C CYS A 375 22.97 33.17 2.52
N THR A 376 21.70 33.55 2.54
CA THR A 376 20.91 33.74 3.76
C THR A 376 19.97 32.56 3.94
N LYS A 377 19.61 32.24 5.18
CA LYS A 377 18.58 31.23 5.43
C LYS A 377 17.65 31.60 6.56
N ARG A 378 16.48 30.97 6.55
CA ARG A 378 15.46 31.14 7.56
C ARG A 378 14.77 29.82 7.84
N THR A 379 14.66 29.46 9.11
CA THR A 379 13.89 28.29 9.53
C THR A 379 12.41 28.53 9.27
N MET A 380 11.78 27.62 8.54
CA MET A 380 10.35 27.63 8.30
C MET A 380 9.64 26.81 9.39
N TYR A 381 8.66 27.44 10.01
CA TYR A 381 7.74 26.81 10.97
C TYR A 381 6.37 26.52 10.33
N THR A 382 5.99 27.32 9.33
CA THR A 382 4.74 27.24 8.57
C THR A 382 5.01 27.70 7.14
N GLY A 383 4.14 27.33 6.21
CA GLY A 383 4.24 27.68 4.80
C GLY A 383 3.89 26.52 3.89
N SER A 384 4.02 26.73 2.60
CA SER A 384 3.96 25.65 1.62
C SER A 384 5.15 25.75 0.67
N LEU A 385 5.53 24.60 0.13
CA LEU A 385 6.61 24.44 -0.83
C LEU A 385 6.00 24.03 -2.15
N THR A 386 6.42 24.66 -3.24
CA THR A 386 6.00 24.31 -4.59
C THR A 386 7.21 23.94 -5.42
N ALA A 387 7.09 22.88 -6.21
CA ALA A 387 8.09 22.57 -7.22
C ALA A 387 8.21 23.76 -8.17
N ALA A 388 9.45 24.14 -8.53
CA ALA A 388 9.61 25.14 -9.57
C ALA A 388 8.95 24.62 -10.87
N PRO A 389 8.33 25.47 -11.71
CA PRO A 389 7.55 25.02 -12.88
C PRO A 389 8.30 24.09 -13.84
N PHE A 390 9.62 24.11 -13.77
CA PHE A 390 10.53 23.38 -14.62
C PHE A 390 11.12 22.12 -13.96
N SER A 391 10.97 21.94 -12.64
CA SER A 391 11.48 20.77 -11.93
C SER A 391 10.53 19.58 -12.11
N ASP A 392 10.60 18.94 -13.28
CA ASP A 392 9.86 17.72 -13.56
C ASP A 392 10.60 16.50 -12.96
N TYR A 393 9.92 15.82 -12.05
CA TYR A 393 10.40 14.64 -11.34
C TYR A 393 9.59 13.38 -11.69
N SER A 394 8.59 13.48 -12.58
CA SER A 394 7.58 12.43 -12.80
C SER A 394 8.17 11.09 -13.23
N ASN A 395 9.38 11.09 -13.77
CA ASN A 395 10.05 9.91 -14.32
C ASN A 395 11.09 9.28 -13.37
N LEU A 396 11.33 9.87 -12.20
CA LEU A 396 12.28 9.36 -11.20
C LEU A 396 11.49 8.69 -10.07
N LEU A 397 11.51 7.34 -10.05
CA LEU A 397 10.92 6.47 -9.01
C LEU A 397 9.39 6.36 -8.96
N GLY A 398 8.66 6.75 -10.01
CA GLY A 398 7.20 6.60 -10.05
C GLY A 398 6.46 7.54 -9.08
N ILE A 399 7.10 8.63 -8.65
CA ILE A 399 6.46 9.65 -7.82
C ILE A 399 5.64 10.56 -8.76
N PRO A 400 4.32 10.76 -8.50
CA PRO A 400 3.47 11.57 -9.37
C PRO A 400 3.97 13.02 -9.45
N LEU A 401 3.66 13.69 -10.57
CA LEU A 401 3.94 15.11 -10.82
C LEU A 401 3.64 15.96 -9.56
N PHE A 402 4.59 16.80 -9.16
CA PHE A 402 4.45 17.72 -8.02
C PHE A 402 3.50 18.87 -8.36
N THR A 403 2.20 18.57 -8.49
CA THR A 403 1.17 19.59 -8.73
C THR A 403 0.63 20.21 -7.45
N THR A 404 1.06 19.72 -6.28
CA THR A 404 0.50 20.09 -4.96
C THR A 404 1.50 20.84 -4.10
N THR A 405 1.05 21.93 -3.48
CA THR A 405 1.68 22.59 -2.32
C THR A 405 2.03 21.56 -1.25
N MET A 406 3.30 21.49 -0.85
CA MET A 406 3.79 20.62 0.23
C MET A 406 3.96 21.41 1.51
N ASN A 407 3.46 20.92 2.64
CA ASN A 407 3.78 21.55 3.92
C ASN A 407 5.23 21.21 4.28
N PRO A 408 6.08 22.21 4.59
CA PRO A 408 7.44 21.96 5.03
C PRO A 408 7.42 21.16 6.34
N ALA A 409 8.37 20.25 6.48
CA ALA A 409 8.63 19.65 7.78
C ALA A 409 9.11 20.73 8.76
N ASN A 410 8.83 20.56 10.05
CA ASN A 410 9.36 21.47 11.06
C ASN A 410 10.87 21.57 10.90
N PHE A 411 11.39 22.81 10.97
CA PHE A 411 12.80 23.15 10.82
C PHE A 411 13.37 23.08 9.40
N THR A 412 12.52 22.97 8.37
CA THR A 412 12.96 23.17 6.97
C THR A 412 13.57 24.58 6.82
N SER A 413 14.81 24.69 6.36
CA SER A 413 15.48 25.94 6.06
C SER A 413 15.10 26.44 4.67
N ALA A 414 14.47 27.61 4.59
CA ALA A 414 14.37 28.40 3.37
C ALA A 414 15.75 29.02 3.10
N ILE A 415 16.29 28.84 1.89
CA ILE A 415 17.62 29.31 1.50
C ILE A 415 17.47 30.34 0.38
N SER A 416 18.21 31.43 0.44
CA SER A 416 18.35 32.40 -0.65
C SER A 416 19.83 32.64 -0.88
N CYS A 417 20.32 32.46 -2.11
CA CYS A 417 21.69 32.78 -2.47
C CYS A 417 21.74 33.78 -3.62
N ASN A 418 22.73 34.67 -3.62
CA ASN A 418 22.94 35.66 -4.69
C ASN A 418 23.26 35.04 -6.08
N VAL A 419 23.55 33.74 -6.13
CA VAL A 419 23.85 32.98 -7.34
C VAL A 419 23.20 31.60 -7.28
N GLY A 420 23.00 31.00 -8.45
CA GLY A 420 22.30 29.73 -8.59
C GLY A 420 20.81 29.90 -8.87
N ARG A 421 20.06 28.82 -8.75
CA ARG A 421 18.62 28.77 -9.06
C ARG A 421 17.84 28.00 -8.01
N GLN A 422 16.59 28.39 -7.81
CA GLN A 422 15.64 27.67 -6.98
C GLN A 422 15.12 26.45 -7.71
N VAL A 423 15.01 25.34 -6.99
CA VAL A 423 14.44 24.09 -7.49
C VAL A 423 13.13 23.77 -6.79
N LEU A 424 13.08 23.99 -5.47
CA LEU A 424 11.87 23.89 -4.66
C LEU A 424 11.58 25.25 -4.05
N LEU A 425 10.51 25.90 -4.50
CA LEU A 425 10.12 27.26 -4.13
C LEU A 425 9.45 27.27 -2.75
N VAL A 426 9.67 28.36 -2.01
CA VAL A 426 8.90 28.66 -0.80
C VAL A 426 7.71 29.54 -1.19
N ASP A 427 6.49 29.07 -0.97
CA ASP A 427 5.30 29.84 -1.32
C ASP A 427 5.27 31.17 -0.57
N GLY A 428 4.97 32.24 -1.30
CA GLY A 428 4.99 33.60 -0.77
C GLY A 428 6.38 34.26 -0.79
N SER A 429 7.45 33.57 -1.20
CA SER A 429 8.80 34.13 -1.28
C SER A 429 9.43 33.91 -2.65
N PRO A 430 9.62 34.95 -3.48
CA PRO A 430 10.25 34.81 -4.79
C PRO A 430 11.77 34.62 -4.70
N ALA A 431 12.37 34.91 -3.54
CA ALA A 431 13.81 34.90 -3.34
C ALA A 431 14.31 33.65 -2.58
N GLU A 432 13.42 32.89 -1.94
CA GLU A 432 13.79 31.73 -1.13
C GLU A 432 13.37 30.40 -1.79
N GLY A 433 14.20 29.38 -1.62
CA GLY A 433 13.90 28.00 -2.00
C GLY A 433 14.38 27.03 -0.93
N ALA A 434 13.65 25.93 -0.73
CA ALA A 434 14.09 24.83 0.13
C ALA A 434 15.17 23.94 -0.54
N VAL A 435 15.30 24.03 -1.87
CA VAL A 435 16.39 23.40 -2.64
C VAL A 435 16.97 24.43 -3.61
N TRP A 436 18.29 24.62 -3.57
CA TRP A 436 19.03 25.57 -4.39
C TRP A 436 20.12 24.87 -5.19
N GLU A 437 20.35 25.25 -6.44
CA GLU A 437 21.37 24.66 -7.31
C GLU A 437 22.36 25.71 -7.82
N LEU A 438 23.65 25.41 -7.71
CA LEU A 438 24.76 26.19 -8.24
C LEU A 438 25.60 25.31 -9.18
N ARG A 439 25.90 25.81 -10.39
CA ARG A 439 26.84 25.14 -11.30
C ARG A 439 28.26 25.64 -11.02
N PHE A 440 29.21 24.71 -10.86
CA PHE A 440 30.62 25.03 -10.66
C PHE A 440 31.50 24.11 -11.50
N GLY A 441 32.24 24.70 -12.45
CA GLY A 441 33.01 23.94 -13.42
C GLY A 441 32.13 22.97 -14.21
N THR A 442 32.44 21.67 -14.11
CA THR A 442 31.65 20.59 -14.74
C THR A 442 30.79 19.80 -13.74
N GLY A 443 30.78 20.22 -12.48
CA GLY A 443 29.99 19.65 -11.39
C GLY A 443 28.78 20.51 -11.01
N LEU A 444 27.92 19.92 -10.18
CA LEU A 444 26.73 20.55 -9.63
C LEU A 444 26.81 20.58 -8.11
N LEU A 445 26.58 21.75 -7.52
CA LEU A 445 26.42 21.93 -6.08
C LEU A 445 24.93 22.14 -5.79
N ARG A 446 24.37 21.39 -4.84
CA ARG A 446 22.97 21.54 -4.42
C ARG A 446 22.90 21.81 -2.92
N LEU A 447 22.15 22.83 -2.51
CA LEU A 447 21.85 23.14 -1.12
C LEU A 447 20.45 22.62 -0.81
N VAL A 448 20.30 21.81 0.24
CA VAL A 448 19.03 21.16 0.62
C VAL A 448 18.69 21.58 2.03
N GLY A 449 17.70 22.45 2.18
CA GLY A 449 17.25 22.98 3.47
C GLY A 449 16.21 22.09 4.16
N TYR A 450 16.34 20.77 4.10
CA TYR A 450 15.37 19.86 4.75
C TYR A 450 15.93 19.33 6.07
N ASP A 451 15.15 19.42 7.16
CA ASP A 451 15.53 18.81 8.42
C ASP A 451 15.08 17.35 8.48
N PHE A 452 16.04 16.44 8.38
CA PHE A 452 15.79 15.00 8.45
C PHE A 452 15.38 14.50 9.84
N THR A 453 15.43 15.34 10.90
CA THR A 453 15.00 14.95 12.27
C THR A 453 13.53 14.56 12.38
N SER A 454 12.64 15.31 11.71
CA SER A 454 11.20 15.28 11.96
C SER A 454 10.43 14.31 11.06
N GLY A 455 11.08 13.70 10.08
CA GLY A 455 10.46 12.81 9.09
C GLY A 455 11.24 11.51 8.92
N GLY A 456 11.14 10.59 9.88
CA GLY A 456 11.70 9.26 9.71
C GLY A 456 11.10 8.52 8.50
N TYR A 457 11.90 7.64 7.90
CA TYR A 457 11.49 6.68 6.87
C TYR A 457 10.15 6.00 7.23
N ALA A 458 9.13 6.19 6.39
CA ALA A 458 7.90 5.41 6.40
C ALA A 458 8.04 4.32 5.34
N SER A 459 7.75 3.07 5.69
CA SER A 459 8.07 1.86 4.91
C SER A 459 7.33 1.69 3.57
N SER A 460 6.59 2.69 3.08
CA SER A 460 5.86 2.61 1.81
C SER A 460 5.92 3.91 1.02
N PHE A 461 6.76 3.95 -0.02
CA PHE A 461 6.73 4.98 -1.07
C PHE A 461 5.57 4.79 -2.06
N THR A 462 4.73 3.77 -1.87
CA THR A 462 3.67 3.39 -2.83
C THR A 462 2.46 4.33 -2.81
N ASN A 463 2.31 5.21 -1.81
CA ASN A 463 1.32 6.29 -1.84
C ASN A 463 1.69 7.43 -0.86
N PRO A 464 2.66 8.30 -1.22
CA PRO A 464 3.22 9.24 -0.27
C PRO A 464 2.24 10.38 0.01
N ASN A 465 1.90 10.57 1.29
CA ASN A 465 1.27 11.80 1.75
C ASN A 465 2.20 13.02 1.51
N ALA A 466 1.71 14.26 1.67
CA ALA A 466 2.48 15.47 1.38
C ALA A 466 3.85 15.53 2.10
N MET A 467 3.93 15.02 3.33
CA MET A 467 5.17 14.97 4.12
C MET A 467 6.16 13.93 3.56
N GLN A 468 5.65 12.77 3.14
CA GLN A 468 6.44 11.73 2.48
C GLN A 468 6.93 12.16 1.09
N ARG A 469 6.16 12.97 0.35
CA ARG A 469 6.60 13.56 -0.93
C ARG A 469 7.77 14.52 -0.72
N LEU A 470 7.73 15.37 0.30
CA LEU A 470 8.82 16.28 0.61
C LEU A 470 10.11 15.53 1.00
N MET A 471 10.00 14.50 1.85
CA MET A 471 11.12 13.61 2.18
C MET A 471 11.72 12.94 0.95
N SER A 472 10.85 12.40 0.08
CA SER A 472 11.27 11.77 -1.18
C SER A 472 12.03 12.76 -2.06
N THR A 473 11.54 13.99 -2.18
CA THR A 473 12.13 15.06 -2.99
C THR A 473 13.47 15.52 -2.43
N ALA A 474 13.55 15.79 -1.12
CA ALA A 474 14.78 16.18 -0.46
C ALA A 474 15.85 15.08 -0.58
N THR A 475 15.44 13.81 -0.51
CA THR A 475 16.36 12.69 -0.65
C THR A 475 16.76 12.44 -2.11
N LEU A 476 15.83 12.56 -3.06
CA LEU A 476 16.15 12.55 -4.50
C LEU A 476 17.12 13.67 -4.84
N ALA A 477 16.92 14.86 -4.28
CA ALA A 477 17.81 16.00 -4.40
C ALA A 477 19.18 15.74 -3.76
N ALA A 478 19.25 14.99 -2.66
CA ALA A 478 20.53 14.61 -2.09
C ALA A 478 21.28 13.55 -2.94
N VAL A 479 20.57 12.68 -3.66
CA VAL A 479 21.12 11.40 -4.13
C VAL A 479 21.28 11.27 -5.64
N TYR A 480 20.38 11.81 -6.46
CA TYR A 480 20.34 11.49 -7.89
C TYR A 480 21.10 12.48 -8.77
N GLY A 481 22.12 11.97 -9.48
CA GLY A 481 23.10 12.68 -10.30
C GLY A 481 22.61 13.22 -11.67
N ARG A 482 21.31 13.34 -11.92
CA ARG A 482 20.81 13.96 -13.18
C ARG A 482 20.67 15.46 -12.99
N ASP A 483 21.10 16.23 -14.00
CA ASP A 483 20.76 17.65 -14.10
C ASP A 483 19.23 17.77 -14.05
N MET A 484 18.71 18.47 -13.04
CA MET A 484 17.26 18.60 -12.85
C MET A 484 16.59 19.47 -13.92
N LEU A 485 17.36 20.08 -14.83
CA LEU A 485 16.88 20.94 -15.92
C LEU A 485 17.82 20.91 -17.14
N PRO A 486 17.30 21.09 -18.37
CA PRO A 486 18.13 21.41 -19.52
C PRO A 486 18.91 22.73 -19.29
N PRO A 487 20.12 22.87 -19.87
CA PRO A 487 20.91 24.11 -19.75
C PRO A 487 20.15 25.28 -20.40
N PRO A 488 20.19 26.50 -19.81
CA PRO A 488 19.62 27.67 -20.46
C PRO A 488 20.36 27.95 -21.78
N PRO A 489 19.65 28.38 -22.85
CA PRO A 489 20.32 28.84 -24.06
C PRO A 489 21.21 30.06 -23.74
N PRO A 490 22.38 30.21 -24.40
CA PRO A 490 23.29 31.32 -24.15
C PRO A 490 22.59 32.65 -24.45
N PHE A 491 22.47 33.51 -23.43
CA PHE A 491 21.91 34.85 -23.57
C PHE A 491 22.82 35.73 -24.44
N THR A 492 22.41 35.94 -25.69
CA THR A 492 22.91 37.03 -26.53
C THR A 492 21.71 37.65 -27.25
N THR A 493 21.04 38.61 -26.62
CA THR A 493 20.34 39.75 -27.29
C THR A 493 19.69 40.67 -26.24
N PRO A 494 19.58 41.99 -26.51
CA PRO A 494 19.12 42.98 -25.55
C PRO A 494 17.61 42.89 -25.32
N SER A 495 17.18 43.11 -24.08
CA SER A 495 15.78 43.12 -23.66
C SER A 495 14.93 44.10 -24.47
N PRO A 496 13.74 43.70 -24.96
CA PRO A 496 12.78 44.63 -25.57
C PRO A 496 12.16 45.55 -24.50
N PRO A 497 11.68 46.75 -24.90
CA PRO A 497 11.14 47.75 -23.97
C PRO A 497 9.89 47.22 -23.27
N SER A 498 9.82 47.49 -21.97
CA SER A 498 8.72 47.07 -21.08
C SER A 498 7.38 47.65 -21.56
N PRO A 499 6.30 46.85 -21.56
CA PRO A 499 4.96 47.34 -21.92
C PRO A 499 4.42 48.30 -20.85
N PRO A 500 3.51 49.23 -21.22
CA PRO A 500 2.99 50.27 -20.33
C PRO A 500 2.23 49.69 -19.13
N MET A 501 2.39 50.33 -17.98
CA MET A 501 1.71 50.00 -16.71
C MET A 501 0.19 49.95 -16.88
N ALA A 502 -0.43 48.90 -16.35
CA ALA A 502 -1.88 48.76 -16.27
C ALA A 502 -2.50 49.87 -15.39
N PRO A 503 -3.71 50.37 -15.71
CA PRO A 503 -4.35 51.53 -15.06
C PRO A 503 -4.79 51.30 -13.60
N PHE A 504 -4.62 50.09 -13.06
CA PHE A 504 -4.88 49.77 -11.66
C PHE A 504 -3.61 49.14 -11.10
N GLY A 505 -2.77 49.89 -10.38
CA GLY A 505 -1.44 49.49 -9.91
C GLY A 505 -1.35 48.30 -8.93
N GLY A 506 -2.28 47.35 -8.99
CA GLY A 506 -2.27 46.09 -8.26
C GLY A 506 -1.97 44.88 -9.16
N ARG A 507 -1.59 43.75 -8.54
CA ARG A 507 -1.43 42.47 -9.24
C ARG A 507 -2.79 42.02 -9.82
N ILE A 508 -2.79 41.53 -11.05
CA ILE A 508 -3.98 40.97 -11.69
C ILE A 508 -4.42 39.73 -10.88
N PRO A 509 -5.65 39.69 -10.30
CA PRO A 509 -6.16 38.52 -9.63
C PRO A 509 -6.21 37.32 -10.56
N ARG A 510 -5.94 36.13 -10.01
CA ARG A 510 -5.96 34.87 -10.77
C ARG A 510 -7.34 34.54 -11.34
N THR A 511 -8.39 34.95 -10.63
CA THR A 511 -9.78 34.77 -11.03
C THR A 511 -10.44 36.13 -11.16
N ILE A 512 -10.97 36.40 -12.34
CA ILE A 512 -11.72 37.63 -12.64
C ILE A 512 -13.19 37.30 -12.77
N PHE A 513 -14.02 38.08 -12.10
CA PHE A 513 -15.45 38.04 -12.31
C PHE A 513 -15.87 39.15 -13.28
N LEU A 514 -16.29 38.80 -14.50
CA LEU A 514 -16.76 39.79 -15.46
C LEU A 514 -18.10 40.35 -14.98
N SER A 515 -18.14 41.68 -14.80
CA SER A 515 -19.30 42.40 -14.28
C SER A 515 -19.83 43.41 -15.29
N ASP A 516 -21.15 43.59 -15.30
CA ASP A 516 -21.81 44.62 -16.08
C ASP A 516 -21.77 45.96 -15.33
N SER A 517 -21.74 47.08 -16.06
CA SER A 517 -21.84 48.42 -15.47
C SER A 517 -23.26 48.78 -14.99
N THR A 518 -24.26 47.99 -15.40
CA THR A 518 -25.68 48.18 -15.04
C THR A 518 -26.15 47.06 -14.14
N VAL A 519 -26.83 47.40 -13.02
CA VAL A 519 -27.47 46.42 -12.13
C VAL A 519 -28.50 45.61 -12.92
N LEU A 520 -28.36 44.29 -12.90
CA LEU A 520 -29.20 43.35 -13.65
C LEU A 520 -30.08 42.52 -12.71
N PRO A 521 -31.13 41.85 -13.23
CA PRO A 521 -31.96 40.93 -12.45
C PRO A 521 -31.18 39.77 -11.78
N ASP A 522 -29.97 39.48 -12.26
CA ASP A 522 -29.08 38.48 -11.68
C ASP A 522 -28.06 39.07 -10.69
N ALA A 523 -28.15 40.35 -10.33
CA ALA A 523 -27.22 41.00 -9.40
C ALA A 523 -27.12 40.26 -8.05
N ASP A 524 -28.24 39.76 -7.53
CA ASP A 524 -28.26 38.99 -6.27
C ASP A 524 -27.54 37.63 -6.43
N ASN A 525 -27.68 36.99 -7.59
CA ASN A 525 -26.98 35.74 -7.90
C ASN A 525 -25.48 35.97 -8.12
N LYS A 526 -25.11 37.12 -8.71
CA LYS A 526 -23.71 37.55 -8.89
C LYS A 526 -23.06 37.79 -7.53
N GLN A 527 -23.73 38.49 -6.62
CA GLN A 527 -23.22 38.73 -5.27
C GLN A 527 -23.09 37.41 -4.50
N SER A 528 -24.12 36.56 -4.54
CA SER A 528 -24.10 35.25 -3.88
C SER A 528 -23.00 34.32 -4.40
N LEU A 529 -22.67 34.42 -5.69
CA LEU A 529 -21.53 33.72 -6.27
C LEU A 529 -20.20 34.29 -5.77
N LEU A 530 -20.04 35.62 -5.76
CA LEU A 530 -18.82 36.28 -5.27
C LEU A 530 -18.54 35.88 -3.82
N ASP A 531 -19.55 35.95 -2.96
CA ASP A 531 -19.48 35.50 -1.56
C ASP A 531 -19.03 34.02 -1.47
N GLY A 532 -19.56 33.16 -2.35
CA GLY A 532 -19.20 31.75 -2.43
C GLY A 532 -17.77 31.49 -2.93
N ILE A 533 -17.23 32.32 -3.83
CA ILE A 533 -15.85 32.21 -4.33
C ILE A 533 -14.86 32.74 -3.27
N ASP A 534 -15.22 33.83 -2.58
CA ASP A 534 -14.43 34.38 -1.49
C ASP A 534 -14.35 33.42 -0.29
N ASP A 535 -15.45 32.73 0.03
CA ASP A 535 -15.49 31.64 1.02
C ASP A 535 -14.54 30.46 0.69
N LEU A 536 -14.19 30.27 -0.59
CA LEU A 536 -13.20 29.29 -1.04
C LEU A 536 -11.76 29.80 -0.99
N GLY A 537 -11.53 31.02 -0.46
CA GLY A 537 -10.21 31.64 -0.35
C GLY A 537 -9.63 32.12 -1.68
N SER A 538 -10.44 32.17 -2.74
CA SER A 538 -10.06 32.75 -4.03
C SER A 538 -10.67 34.13 -4.13
N ALA A 539 -9.92 35.20 -3.87
CA ALA A 539 -10.48 36.54 -4.02
C ALA A 539 -10.82 36.80 -5.51
N ALA A 540 -12.10 36.75 -5.86
CA ALA A 540 -12.56 37.07 -7.21
C ALA A 540 -12.90 38.56 -7.28
N THR A 541 -12.16 39.30 -8.09
CA THR A 541 -12.42 40.74 -8.22
C THR A 541 -13.38 41.01 -9.39
N PRO A 542 -14.48 41.74 -9.18
CA PRO A 542 -15.33 42.23 -10.26
C PRO A 542 -14.51 43.11 -11.20
N TRP A 543 -14.55 42.83 -12.50
CA TRP A 543 -13.93 43.67 -13.51
C TRP A 543 -14.84 43.84 -14.73
N PRO A 544 -14.89 45.05 -15.33
CA PRO A 544 -15.78 45.33 -16.44
C PRO A 544 -15.21 44.87 -17.79
N ILE A 545 -13.93 44.50 -17.83
CA ILE A 545 -13.21 44.12 -19.05
C ILE A 545 -12.41 42.84 -18.84
N PRO A 546 -12.30 41.97 -19.86
CA PRO A 546 -11.36 40.85 -19.85
C PRO A 546 -9.92 41.35 -19.73
N VAL A 547 -9.10 40.69 -18.91
CA VAL A 547 -7.72 41.10 -18.66
C VAL A 547 -6.76 39.95 -18.96
N ASN A 548 -5.69 40.25 -19.69
CA ASN A 548 -4.62 39.28 -19.95
C ASN A 548 -3.85 38.99 -18.65
N GLY A 549 -3.59 37.72 -18.35
CA GLY A 549 -2.88 37.27 -17.15
C GLY A 549 -3.78 36.70 -16.05
N ALA A 550 -5.11 36.80 -16.17
CA ALA A 550 -6.01 36.03 -15.33
C ALA A 550 -6.16 34.59 -15.81
N LEU A 551 -6.01 33.65 -14.89
CA LEU A 551 -6.10 32.22 -15.17
C LEU A 551 -7.55 31.80 -15.45
N VAL A 552 -8.52 32.44 -14.78
CA VAL A 552 -9.96 32.18 -14.97
C VAL A 552 -10.72 33.48 -15.14
N HIS A 553 -11.56 33.53 -16.17
CA HIS A 553 -12.65 34.47 -16.26
C HIS A 553 -13.96 33.76 -15.91
N VAL A 554 -14.74 34.33 -15.01
CA VAL A 554 -16.09 33.85 -14.67
C VAL A 554 -17.09 34.91 -15.11
N ALA A 555 -18.15 34.50 -15.81
CA ALA A 555 -19.18 35.41 -16.26
C ALA A 555 -20.56 34.74 -16.26
N PHE A 556 -21.61 35.54 -16.08
CA PHE A 556 -22.97 35.10 -16.40
C PHE A 556 -23.19 35.23 -17.91
N ASP A 557 -24.04 34.38 -18.47
CA ASP A 557 -24.43 34.46 -19.87
C ASP A 557 -25.07 35.81 -20.24
N THR A 558 -25.88 36.38 -19.34
CA THR A 558 -26.46 37.73 -19.41
C THR A 558 -25.39 38.82 -19.57
N THR A 559 -24.30 38.72 -18.81
CA THR A 559 -23.14 39.62 -18.87
C THR A 559 -22.41 39.47 -20.19
N LEU A 560 -22.08 38.23 -20.58
CA LEU A 560 -21.42 37.96 -21.85
C LEU A 560 -22.23 38.47 -23.05
N ALA A 561 -23.56 38.30 -23.01
CA ALA A 561 -24.48 38.74 -24.04
C ALA A 561 -24.62 40.27 -24.18
N ARG A 562 -24.06 41.03 -23.24
CA ARG A 562 -24.03 42.51 -23.21
C ARG A 562 -22.63 43.09 -23.32
N LEU A 563 -21.57 42.28 -23.20
CA LEU A 563 -20.21 42.76 -23.40
C LEU A 563 -20.06 43.44 -24.76
N PRO A 564 -19.44 44.63 -24.83
CA PRO A 564 -19.11 45.28 -26.09
C PRO A 564 -18.34 44.32 -27.01
N ALA A 565 -18.58 44.39 -28.32
CA ALA A 565 -17.97 43.49 -29.30
C ALA A 565 -16.43 43.46 -29.20
N ALA A 566 -15.80 44.59 -28.89
CA ALA A 566 -14.35 44.68 -28.66
C ALA A 566 -13.90 43.84 -27.44
N HIS A 567 -14.64 43.89 -26.33
CA HIS A 567 -14.31 43.09 -25.13
C HIS A 567 -14.58 41.62 -25.37
N LEU A 568 -15.67 41.27 -26.05
CA LEU A 568 -15.97 39.88 -26.40
C LEU A 568 -14.88 39.31 -27.34
N SER A 569 -14.38 40.11 -28.28
CA SER A 569 -13.25 39.74 -29.14
C SER A 569 -11.96 39.51 -28.34
N ASN A 570 -11.65 40.38 -27.37
CA ASN A 570 -10.49 40.20 -26.50
C ASN A 570 -10.60 38.94 -25.64
N LEU A 571 -11.77 38.69 -25.04
CA LEU A 571 -12.02 37.46 -24.28
C LEU A 571 -11.86 36.22 -25.16
N THR A 572 -12.42 36.25 -26.37
CA THR A 572 -12.30 35.18 -27.37
C THR A 572 -10.83 34.89 -27.68
N ALA A 573 -10.01 35.93 -27.88
CA ALA A 573 -8.59 35.77 -28.12
C ALA A 573 -7.88 35.10 -26.93
N LEU A 574 -8.15 35.55 -25.70
CA LEU A 574 -7.53 35.01 -24.48
C LEU A 574 -7.90 33.54 -24.24
N VAL A 575 -9.17 33.18 -24.44
CA VAL A 575 -9.64 31.80 -24.26
C VAL A 575 -9.02 30.90 -25.33
N ARG A 576 -9.06 31.31 -26.60
CA ARG A 576 -8.49 30.51 -27.70
C ARG A 576 -6.97 30.38 -27.61
N SER A 577 -6.25 31.38 -27.10
CA SER A 577 -4.80 31.28 -26.89
C SER A 577 -4.40 30.45 -25.68
N LYS A 578 -5.35 29.83 -24.98
CA LYS A 578 -5.17 29.15 -23.68
C LYS A 578 -4.63 30.06 -22.59
N SER A 579 -4.68 31.38 -22.77
CA SER A 579 -4.21 32.32 -21.76
C SER A 579 -5.16 32.41 -20.57
N THR A 580 -6.41 31.95 -20.73
CA THR A 580 -7.40 31.88 -19.66
C THR A 580 -8.43 30.78 -19.93
N VAL A 581 -9.08 30.27 -18.87
CA VAL A 581 -10.28 29.44 -18.95
C VAL A 581 -11.51 30.32 -18.70
N LEU A 582 -12.55 30.18 -19.52
CA LEU A 582 -13.81 30.92 -19.33
C LEU A 582 -14.88 30.01 -18.73
N SER A 583 -15.35 30.33 -17.53
CA SER A 583 -16.47 29.67 -16.88
C SER A 583 -17.73 30.53 -16.99
N ILE A 584 -18.78 29.97 -17.59
CA ILE A 584 -20.02 30.65 -17.90
C ILE A 584 -21.14 30.04 -17.07
N ILE A 585 -21.80 30.90 -16.29
CA ILE A 585 -22.99 30.53 -15.54
C ILE A 585 -24.19 30.87 -16.41
N PHE A 586 -24.88 29.85 -16.91
CA PHE A 586 -26.02 30.06 -17.80
C PHE A 586 -27.33 30.13 -17.01
N THR A 587 -28.16 31.08 -17.41
CA THR A 587 -29.43 31.43 -16.77
C THR A 587 -30.58 31.27 -17.78
N ASP A 588 -31.80 31.67 -17.42
CA ASP A 588 -32.90 31.89 -18.38
C ASP A 588 -32.87 33.30 -19.00
N GLY A 589 -31.95 34.16 -18.59
CA GLY A 589 -31.87 35.54 -19.06
C GLY A 589 -31.39 35.67 -20.52
N VAL A 590 -30.88 34.60 -21.12
CA VAL A 590 -30.40 34.55 -22.50
C VAL A 590 -31.08 33.41 -23.25
N SER A 591 -31.68 33.70 -24.40
CA SER A 591 -32.29 32.66 -25.23
C SER A 591 -31.25 31.69 -25.79
N ASP A 592 -31.61 30.42 -25.96
CA ASP A 592 -30.72 29.36 -26.47
C ASP A 592 -30.06 29.74 -27.81
N ASN A 593 -30.78 30.44 -28.71
CA ASN A 593 -30.23 30.93 -29.98
C ASN A 593 -29.12 31.98 -29.77
N LYS A 594 -29.31 32.89 -28.81
CA LYS A 594 -28.33 33.94 -28.50
C LYS A 594 -27.12 33.34 -27.77
N LEU A 595 -27.34 32.43 -26.83
CA LEU A 595 -26.27 31.71 -26.13
C LEU A 595 -25.46 30.85 -27.11
N THR A 596 -26.13 30.16 -28.05
CA THR A 596 -25.49 29.38 -29.13
C THR A 596 -24.62 30.26 -30.01
N SER A 597 -25.12 31.43 -30.44
CA SER A 597 -24.36 32.36 -31.28
C SER A 597 -23.13 32.91 -30.54
N LEU A 598 -23.28 33.22 -29.25
CA LEU A 598 -22.20 33.71 -28.40
C LEU A 598 -21.10 32.65 -28.20
N LEU A 599 -21.49 31.40 -27.90
CA LEU A 599 -20.56 30.30 -27.70
C LEU A 599 -19.90 29.85 -29.01
N THR A 600 -20.61 29.91 -30.12
CA THR A 600 -20.04 29.72 -31.48
C THR A 600 -18.91 30.73 -31.70
N ASN A 601 -19.13 32.00 -31.35
CA ASN A 601 -18.10 33.03 -31.50
C ASN A 601 -16.92 32.82 -30.54
N LEU A 602 -17.16 32.50 -29.26
CA LEU A 602 -16.07 32.26 -28.29
C LEU A 602 -15.24 31.02 -28.64
N THR A 603 -15.88 29.88 -28.86
CA THR A 603 -15.21 28.59 -29.08
C THR A 603 -14.66 28.43 -30.50
N GLY A 604 -15.30 29.08 -31.47
CA GLY A 604 -15.06 28.85 -32.89
C GLY A 604 -15.76 27.60 -33.44
N ALA A 605 -16.50 26.87 -32.61
CA ALA A 605 -17.19 25.66 -33.04
C ALA A 605 -18.22 25.95 -34.14
N VAL A 606 -18.13 25.26 -35.27
CA VAL A 606 -19.15 25.32 -36.33
C VAL A 606 -20.32 24.39 -35.99
N ASN A 607 -21.54 24.82 -36.28
CA ASN A 607 -22.78 24.06 -36.02
C ASN A 607 -23.02 23.71 -34.55
N LEU A 608 -22.60 24.57 -33.61
CA LEU A 608 -22.98 24.40 -32.20
C LEU A 608 -24.51 24.49 -32.08
N GLN A 609 -25.12 23.51 -31.39
CA GLN A 609 -26.55 23.50 -31.09
C GLN A 609 -26.70 23.30 -29.59
N LEU A 610 -27.32 24.28 -28.93
CA LEU A 610 -27.56 24.25 -27.49
C LEU A 610 -29.05 24.26 -27.20
N TYR A 611 -29.40 23.52 -26.16
CA TYR A 611 -30.72 23.54 -25.55
C TYR A 611 -30.55 23.61 -24.04
N THR A 612 -31.17 24.59 -23.38
CA THR A 612 -31.15 24.69 -21.92
C THR A 612 -32.50 24.31 -21.31
N GLY A 613 -32.49 23.79 -20.08
CA GLY A 613 -33.70 23.43 -19.36
C GLY A 613 -33.49 23.40 -17.84
N THR A 614 -34.56 23.23 -17.07
CA THR A 614 -34.50 23.08 -15.61
C THR A 614 -34.31 21.62 -15.21
N VAL A 615 -33.51 21.38 -14.19
CA VAL A 615 -33.43 20.07 -13.51
C VAL A 615 -34.46 20.06 -12.39
N ALA A 616 -35.19 18.96 -12.20
CA ALA A 616 -36.17 18.87 -11.12
C ALA A 616 -35.50 19.02 -9.75
N GLU A 617 -36.16 19.71 -8.82
CA GLU A 617 -35.65 19.85 -7.46
C GLU A 617 -35.40 18.48 -6.81
N ASN A 618 -34.33 18.38 -6.02
CA ASN A 618 -33.84 17.18 -5.35
C ASN A 618 -33.33 16.04 -6.25
N GLN A 619 -33.41 16.21 -7.57
CA GLN A 619 -32.85 15.26 -8.54
C GLN A 619 -31.34 15.15 -8.34
N ARG A 620 -30.82 13.93 -8.28
CA ARG A 620 -29.38 13.71 -8.08
C ARG A 620 -28.61 14.15 -9.33
N ILE A 621 -27.53 14.89 -9.13
CA ILE A 621 -26.53 15.26 -10.12
C ILE A 621 -25.31 14.38 -9.87
N ASN A 622 -24.94 13.57 -10.84
CA ASN A 622 -23.82 12.64 -10.74
C ASN A 622 -22.63 13.16 -11.53
N ARG A 623 -21.45 12.82 -11.04
CA ARG A 623 -20.21 12.99 -11.79
C ARG A 623 -20.16 11.95 -12.92
N VAL A 624 -19.90 12.39 -14.14
CA VAL A 624 -19.81 11.49 -15.32
C VAL A 624 -18.35 11.18 -15.67
N VAL A 625 -17.44 12.15 -15.46
CA VAL A 625 -16.03 12.02 -15.86
C VAL A 625 -15.12 11.89 -14.64
N THR A 626 -14.45 10.74 -14.54
CA THR A 626 -13.46 10.42 -13.50
C THR A 626 -12.08 11.03 -13.72
N ILE A 627 -11.80 11.52 -14.93
CA ILE A 627 -10.46 11.97 -15.39
C ILE A 627 -9.91 13.17 -14.58
N LEU A 628 -10.78 13.91 -13.91
CA LEU A 628 -10.41 15.07 -13.09
C LEU A 628 -10.04 14.61 -11.66
N GLY A 629 -8.78 14.20 -11.47
CA GLY A 629 -8.25 13.43 -10.34
C GLY A 629 -8.34 13.98 -8.90
N ASP A 630 -9.21 14.95 -8.58
CA ASP A 630 -9.31 15.50 -7.22
C ASP A 630 -10.72 15.93 -6.76
N LEU A 631 -11.76 15.71 -7.55
CA LEU A 631 -13.12 16.01 -7.08
C LEU A 631 -13.59 14.93 -6.09
N LYS A 632 -13.50 15.23 -4.79
CA LYS A 632 -13.99 14.40 -3.67
C LYS A 632 -15.52 14.13 -3.68
N SER A 633 -16.26 14.71 -4.62
CA SER A 633 -17.72 14.61 -4.66
C SER A 633 -18.20 13.65 -5.74
N GLU A 634 -18.95 12.63 -5.29
CA GLU A 634 -19.72 11.69 -6.11
C GLU A 634 -20.99 12.31 -6.72
N GLY A 635 -21.27 13.60 -6.46
CA GLY A 635 -22.51 14.28 -6.86
C GLY A 635 -23.20 15.11 -5.76
N TRP A 636 -24.29 15.77 -6.12
CA TRP A 636 -25.16 16.56 -5.23
C TRP A 636 -26.63 16.46 -5.64
N ARG A 637 -27.55 17.10 -4.91
CA ARG A 637 -28.96 17.20 -5.29
C ARG A 637 -29.24 18.56 -5.93
N ALA A 638 -29.93 18.56 -7.06
CA ALA A 638 -30.39 19.74 -7.74
C ALA A 638 -31.31 20.57 -6.83
N LEU A 639 -31.16 21.89 -6.88
CA LEU A 639 -32.08 22.86 -6.30
C LEU A 639 -33.13 23.27 -7.34
N ASN A 640 -34.22 23.93 -6.91
CA ASN A 640 -35.34 24.33 -7.77
C ASN A 640 -34.95 25.25 -8.96
N TYR A 641 -33.72 25.77 -8.96
CA TYR A 641 -33.16 26.63 -9.99
C TYR A 641 -31.89 26.06 -10.64
N THR A 642 -31.62 24.77 -10.44
CA THR A 642 -30.57 24.06 -11.18
C THR A 642 -31.00 23.89 -12.63
N ARG A 643 -30.10 24.16 -13.56
CA ARG A 643 -30.35 24.05 -14.99
C ARG A 643 -29.44 23.00 -15.59
N PHE A 644 -29.87 22.43 -16.71
CA PHE A 644 -29.03 21.61 -17.55
C PHE A 644 -28.87 22.24 -18.92
N ILE A 645 -27.82 21.84 -19.62
CA ILE A 645 -27.60 22.14 -21.01
C ILE A 645 -27.38 20.83 -21.77
N ARG A 646 -27.95 20.74 -22.97
CA ARG A 646 -27.63 19.74 -23.98
C ARG A 646 -26.88 20.43 -25.10
N CYS A 647 -25.73 19.89 -25.47
CA CYS A 647 -24.91 20.40 -26.56
C CYS A 647 -24.49 19.25 -27.46
N ASN A 648 -24.44 19.48 -28.76
CA ASN A 648 -23.88 18.52 -29.72
C ASN A 648 -22.35 18.42 -29.69
N LEU A 649 -21.68 19.29 -28.93
CA LEU A 649 -20.23 19.32 -28.71
C LEU A 649 -19.92 19.47 -27.22
N GLY A 650 -18.75 18.99 -26.82
CA GLY A 650 -18.25 19.12 -25.44
C GLY A 650 -18.37 17.85 -24.61
N THR A 651 -17.72 17.90 -23.46
CA THR A 651 -17.61 16.80 -22.52
C THR A 651 -18.49 17.07 -21.30
N VAL A 652 -19.41 16.16 -21.00
CA VAL A 652 -20.28 16.27 -19.82
C VAL A 652 -19.49 15.91 -18.57
N VAL A 653 -19.28 16.87 -17.67
CA VAL A 653 -18.54 16.65 -16.41
C VAL A 653 -19.48 16.18 -15.31
N PHE A 654 -20.62 16.86 -15.18
CA PHE A 654 -21.70 16.51 -14.27
C PHE A 654 -23.02 16.47 -15.03
N SER A 655 -23.82 15.43 -14.78
CA SER A 655 -25.13 15.27 -15.42
C SER A 655 -26.22 14.96 -14.40
N SER A 656 -27.45 15.23 -14.81
CA SER A 656 -28.64 14.65 -14.17
C SER A 656 -28.55 13.13 -14.10
N ALA A 657 -28.87 12.55 -12.95
CA ALA A 657 -28.91 11.10 -12.76
C ALA A 657 -29.98 10.40 -13.61
N ILE A 658 -30.99 11.15 -14.11
CA ILE A 658 -32.07 10.61 -14.95
C ILE A 658 -31.63 10.58 -16.42
N ASP A 659 -30.84 11.56 -16.85
CA ASP A 659 -30.39 11.67 -18.23
C ASP A 659 -28.94 12.19 -18.31
N PRO A 660 -27.97 11.36 -18.71
CA PRO A 660 -26.57 11.75 -18.78
C PRO A 660 -26.29 12.82 -19.82
N LEU A 661 -27.19 13.06 -20.78
CA LEU A 661 -27.07 14.14 -21.77
C LEU A 661 -27.48 15.50 -21.19
N GLN A 662 -28.24 15.53 -20.10
CA GLN A 662 -28.57 16.76 -19.38
C GLN A 662 -27.38 17.17 -18.50
N ALA A 663 -26.41 17.85 -19.11
CA ALA A 663 -25.21 18.32 -18.44
C ALA A 663 -25.53 19.50 -17.51
N VAL A 664 -25.21 19.37 -16.22
CA VAL A 664 -25.20 20.51 -15.28
C VAL A 664 -23.86 21.24 -15.36
N VAL A 665 -22.79 20.51 -15.69
CA VAL A 665 -21.48 21.08 -16.02
C VAL A 665 -20.99 20.46 -17.33
N LEU A 666 -20.77 21.31 -18.34
CA LEU A 666 -20.30 20.91 -19.68
C LEU A 666 -19.00 21.66 -20.01
N GLU A 667 -17.98 20.95 -20.48
CA GLU A 667 -16.73 21.54 -20.99
C GLU A 667 -16.74 21.57 -22.52
N LEU A 668 -16.68 22.77 -23.10
CA LEU A 668 -16.58 23.01 -24.53
C LEU A 668 -15.11 23.30 -24.92
N PRO A 669 -14.50 22.51 -25.82
CA PRO A 669 -13.21 22.86 -26.38
C PRO A 669 -13.33 24.04 -27.35
N THR A 670 -12.29 24.86 -27.42
CA THR A 670 -12.16 25.91 -28.43
C THR A 670 -11.19 25.48 -29.54
N ILE A 671 -11.26 26.12 -30.71
CA ILE A 671 -10.37 25.83 -31.85
C ILE A 671 -8.87 26.00 -31.49
N GLY A 672 -8.55 26.90 -30.57
CA GLY A 672 -7.16 27.09 -30.10
C GLY A 672 -6.75 26.16 -28.95
N GLY A 673 -7.62 25.22 -28.58
CA GLY A 673 -7.38 24.25 -27.52
C GLY A 673 -7.56 24.79 -26.10
N GLY A 674 -8.06 26.02 -25.93
CA GLY A 674 -8.60 26.48 -24.64
C GLY A 674 -9.95 25.84 -24.34
N ALA A 675 -10.46 26.05 -23.13
CA ALA A 675 -11.72 25.47 -22.66
C ALA A 675 -12.71 26.55 -22.22
N VAL A 676 -14.00 26.29 -22.47
CA VAL A 676 -15.13 27.06 -21.95
C VAL A 676 -16.00 26.12 -21.11
N HIS A 677 -16.19 26.42 -19.84
CA HIS A 677 -17.07 25.65 -18.96
C HIS A 677 -18.45 26.29 -18.91
N LEU A 678 -19.50 25.48 -19.03
CA LEU A 678 -20.89 25.91 -18.85
C LEU A 678 -21.44 25.29 -17.58
N ILE A 679 -21.97 26.11 -16.68
CA ILE A 679 -22.45 25.68 -15.36
C ILE A 679 -23.91 26.10 -15.18
N GLY A 680 -24.78 25.11 -15.04
CA GLY A 680 -26.22 25.27 -14.88
C GLY A 680 -26.62 25.34 -13.42
N TYR A 681 -26.13 26.34 -12.70
CA TYR A 681 -26.42 26.47 -11.28
C TYR A 681 -26.70 27.93 -10.94
N ASN A 682 -27.89 28.18 -10.41
CA ASN A 682 -28.23 29.48 -9.86
C ASN A 682 -27.73 29.50 -8.40
N PHE A 683 -26.84 30.45 -8.08
CA PHE A 683 -26.16 30.54 -6.79
C PHE A 683 -27.01 31.21 -5.68
N ALA A 684 -28.35 31.23 -5.82
CA ALA A 684 -29.26 31.90 -4.89
C ALA A 684 -29.12 31.48 -3.41
N SER A 685 -28.49 30.34 -3.09
CA SER A 685 -28.23 29.92 -1.71
C SER A 685 -26.89 30.42 -1.12
N GLY A 686 -26.12 31.26 -1.83
CA GLY A 686 -24.82 31.78 -1.37
C GLY A 686 -23.78 30.70 -1.08
N GLY A 687 -23.87 29.52 -1.72
CA GLY A 687 -22.88 28.46 -1.57
C GLY A 687 -22.70 27.92 -0.13
N ARG A 688 -23.72 27.86 0.72
CA ARG A 688 -23.61 27.19 2.04
C ARG A 688 -24.00 25.70 1.97
N GLY A 689 -23.20 24.82 2.59
CA GLY A 689 -23.45 23.37 2.69
C GLY A 689 -23.06 22.56 1.44
N ASP A 690 -23.85 21.53 1.11
CA ASP A 690 -23.68 20.70 -0.11
C ASP A 690 -23.71 21.52 -1.41
N ASN A 691 -24.17 22.78 -1.34
CA ASN A 691 -24.22 23.76 -2.43
C ASN A 691 -22.83 24.33 -2.81
N ARG A 692 -21.74 23.96 -2.11
CA ARG A 692 -20.36 24.34 -2.47
C ARG A 692 -19.75 23.50 -3.60
N LYS A 693 -20.33 22.33 -3.91
CA LYS A 693 -19.78 21.36 -4.86
C LYS A 693 -19.65 21.92 -6.30
N PRO A 694 -20.61 22.70 -6.83
CA PRO A 694 -20.42 23.40 -8.09
C PRO A 694 -19.34 24.50 -8.02
N LEU A 695 -19.19 25.19 -6.90
CA LEU A 695 -18.16 26.24 -6.73
C LEU A 695 -16.75 25.66 -6.68
N THR A 696 -16.56 24.46 -6.10
CA THR A 696 -15.28 23.75 -6.22
C THR A 696 -14.94 23.41 -7.67
N SER A 697 -15.94 23.26 -8.55
CA SER A 697 -15.72 23.13 -9.99
C SER A 697 -15.49 24.46 -10.73
N LEU A 698 -15.56 25.60 -10.05
CA LEU A 698 -15.15 26.90 -10.61
C LEU A 698 -13.70 27.22 -10.24
N ALA A 699 -13.28 26.93 -9.00
CA ALA A 699 -11.97 27.32 -8.48
C ALA A 699 -10.84 26.31 -8.75
N VAL A 700 -11.13 25.00 -8.81
CA VAL A 700 -10.09 23.94 -8.85
C VAL A 700 -9.55 23.68 -10.28
N PHE A 701 -10.21 24.16 -11.34
CA PHE A 701 -9.90 23.74 -12.72
C PHE A 701 -8.98 24.67 -13.53
N ALA A 702 -8.49 25.76 -12.97
CA ALA A 702 -7.67 26.72 -13.72
C ALA A 702 -6.25 26.21 -14.03
N GLY A 703 -5.60 25.60 -13.05
CA GLY A 703 -4.17 25.31 -13.07
C GLY A 703 -3.75 24.22 -14.08
N PRO A 704 -4.45 23.07 -14.15
CA PRO A 704 -4.06 21.97 -15.03
C PRO A 704 -4.38 22.22 -16.52
N LEU A 705 -5.47 22.93 -16.84
CA LEU A 705 -6.02 23.01 -18.21
C LEU A 705 -5.25 23.95 -19.15
N VAL A 706 -4.60 24.99 -18.61
CA VAL A 706 -3.73 25.90 -19.40
C VAL A 706 -2.54 25.15 -20.03
N ASN A 707 -2.16 24.00 -19.46
CA ASN A 707 -1.02 23.18 -19.91
C ASN A 707 -1.39 21.89 -20.66
N MET A 708 -2.67 21.62 -20.97
CA MET A 708 -3.06 20.41 -21.69
C MET A 708 -3.05 20.58 -23.22
N THR A 709 -2.52 19.59 -23.94
CA THR A 709 -2.66 19.42 -25.40
C THR A 709 -4.10 19.06 -25.74
N ALA A 710 -4.67 19.67 -26.79
CA ALA A 710 -6.09 19.52 -27.12
C ALA A 710 -6.46 18.05 -27.42
N PRO A 711 -7.58 17.52 -26.89
CA PRO A 711 -8.07 16.21 -27.28
C PRO A 711 -8.55 16.23 -28.74
N SER A 712 -8.23 15.16 -29.47
CA SER A 712 -8.59 14.95 -30.88
C SER A 712 -10.12 15.03 -31.10
N THR A 713 -10.56 16.03 -31.87
CA THR A 713 -11.97 16.21 -32.26
C THR A 713 -12.31 15.32 -33.47
N ARG A 714 -13.05 14.23 -33.26
CA ARG A 714 -13.75 13.55 -34.35
C ARG A 714 -15.20 14.04 -34.39
N PRO A 715 -15.68 14.67 -35.48
CA PRO A 715 -17.09 15.08 -35.56
C PRO A 715 -18.00 13.85 -35.62
N LEU A 716 -19.13 13.90 -34.90
CA LEU A 716 -20.26 12.99 -35.14
C LEU A 716 -20.87 13.27 -36.52
N PRO A 717 -21.40 12.26 -37.22
CA PRO A 717 -22.00 12.43 -38.55
C PRO A 717 -23.25 13.33 -38.47
N PRO A 718 -23.49 14.19 -39.47
CA PRO A 718 -24.66 15.06 -39.48
C PRO A 718 -25.96 14.26 -39.60
N LEU A 719 -27.01 14.68 -38.87
CA LEU A 719 -28.36 14.13 -39.02
C LEU A 719 -28.88 14.31 -40.46
N PRO A 720 -29.67 13.36 -41.00
CA PRO A 720 -30.04 13.36 -42.41
C PRO A 720 -31.01 14.51 -42.73
N ARG A 721 -30.69 15.32 -43.74
CA ARG A 721 -31.70 16.12 -44.46
C ARG A 721 -32.29 15.29 -45.61
N PRO A 722 -33.55 15.54 -46.02
CA PRO A 722 -34.23 14.74 -47.03
C PRO A 722 -33.53 14.90 -48.38
N GLN A 723 -33.28 13.78 -49.06
CA GLN A 723 -32.57 13.71 -50.34
C GLN A 723 -33.53 14.04 -51.51
N PRO A 724 -33.19 14.94 -52.45
CA PRO A 724 -33.85 14.98 -53.76
C PRO A 724 -33.25 13.91 -54.69
N SER A 725 -34.10 13.33 -55.54
CA SER A 725 -33.78 12.22 -56.46
C SER A 725 -32.72 12.60 -57.52
N PRO A 726 -31.86 11.67 -57.96
CA PRO A 726 -30.83 11.94 -58.97
C PRO A 726 -31.34 11.77 -60.42
N PRO A 727 -30.82 12.54 -61.40
CA PRO A 727 -31.11 12.35 -62.83
C PRO A 727 -30.21 11.27 -63.46
N PRO A 728 -30.61 10.68 -64.60
CA PRO A 728 -29.93 9.52 -65.20
C PRO A 728 -28.67 9.91 -66.00
N PRO A 729 -27.70 8.98 -66.18
CA PRO A 729 -26.43 9.25 -66.84
C PRO A 729 -26.51 9.17 -68.38
N PRO A 730 -25.71 9.96 -69.12
CA PRO A 730 -25.68 9.91 -70.58
C PRO A 730 -24.74 8.80 -71.11
N PRO A 731 -25.04 8.23 -72.30
CA PRO A 731 -24.28 7.15 -72.90
C PRO A 731 -23.13 7.69 -73.76
N ASN A 732 -22.05 6.91 -73.84
CA ASN A 732 -20.87 7.00 -74.72
C ASN A 732 -19.60 7.64 -74.13
N MET A 733 -18.62 6.80 -73.79
CA MET A 733 -17.25 7.01 -74.26
C MET A 733 -16.43 5.70 -74.31
N PRO A 734 -15.56 5.51 -75.34
CA PRO A 734 -15.00 4.20 -75.72
C PRO A 734 -13.55 3.96 -75.24
N PRO A 735 -13.06 2.70 -75.29
CA PRO A 735 -11.71 2.33 -74.83
C PRO A 735 -10.68 2.29 -75.98
N LYS A 736 -9.40 2.58 -75.67
CA LYS A 736 -8.27 2.48 -76.61
C LYS A 736 -6.92 2.37 -75.85
N PRO A 737 -5.81 1.87 -76.45
CA PRO A 737 -5.53 0.45 -76.68
C PRO A 737 -4.12 -0.01 -76.21
N LEU A 738 -3.88 -1.32 -76.23
CA LEU A 738 -2.60 -2.01 -75.99
C LEU A 738 -1.72 -2.11 -77.26
N PHE A 739 -0.39 -2.00 -77.13
CA PHE A 739 0.60 -2.34 -78.16
C PHE A 739 1.86 -3.04 -77.59
N ASN A 740 2.57 -3.73 -78.49
CA ASN A 740 3.31 -5.00 -78.34
C ASN A 740 4.84 -4.94 -78.09
N ARG A 741 5.35 -5.98 -77.36
CA ARG A 741 6.54 -6.91 -77.53
C ARG A 741 7.92 -6.38 -78.05
N PRO A 742 9.10 -6.94 -77.60
CA PRO A 742 9.59 -8.28 -78.02
C PRO A 742 10.52 -9.08 -77.04
N PRO A 743 10.99 -10.32 -77.37
CA PRO A 743 11.40 -11.38 -76.43
C PRO A 743 12.89 -11.88 -76.47
N ARG A 744 13.22 -12.79 -75.52
CA ARG A 744 14.37 -13.76 -75.37
C ARG A 744 15.69 -13.26 -74.72
N PRO A 745 16.58 -14.13 -74.14
CA PRO A 745 16.67 -15.62 -74.15
C PRO A 745 16.87 -16.30 -72.75
N PRO A 746 17.00 -17.65 -72.63
CA PRO A 746 16.87 -18.40 -71.38
C PRO A 746 18.21 -18.58 -70.65
N GLY A 747 18.25 -18.17 -69.37
CA GLY A 747 19.36 -18.42 -68.47
C GLY A 747 18.90 -19.23 -67.26
N ALA A 748 19.42 -20.44 -67.13
CA ALA A 748 19.24 -21.29 -65.96
C ALA A 748 19.77 -20.58 -64.70
N ALA A 749 18.93 -20.38 -63.69
CA ALA A 749 19.35 -19.97 -62.37
C ALA A 749 18.33 -20.46 -61.33
N LEU A 750 18.80 -21.38 -60.49
CA LEU A 750 18.50 -21.64 -59.07
C LEU A 750 17.06 -21.37 -58.55
N PRO A 751 16.51 -22.28 -57.72
CA PRO A 751 15.20 -22.06 -57.09
C PRO A 751 15.20 -20.71 -56.35
N PRO A 752 14.16 -19.89 -56.53
CA PRO A 752 14.12 -18.57 -55.91
C PRO A 752 14.18 -18.76 -54.40
N ARG A 753 15.23 -18.19 -53.79
CA ARG A 753 15.27 -17.92 -52.35
C ARG A 753 13.91 -17.29 -52.00
N PRO A 754 13.20 -17.77 -50.96
CA PRO A 754 11.98 -17.11 -50.52
C PRO A 754 12.29 -15.63 -50.38
N ARG A 755 11.58 -14.78 -51.14
CA ARG A 755 11.69 -13.34 -50.96
C ARG A 755 11.42 -13.11 -49.48
N SER A 756 12.43 -12.60 -48.77
CA SER A 756 12.24 -12.12 -47.40
C SER A 756 11.04 -11.19 -47.47
N MET A 757 9.99 -11.51 -46.71
CA MET A 757 8.82 -10.65 -46.62
C MET A 757 9.32 -9.23 -46.33
N PRO A 758 8.77 -8.21 -46.99
CA PRO A 758 9.10 -6.84 -46.66
C PRO A 758 8.91 -6.65 -45.16
N PRO A 759 9.84 -5.97 -44.46
CA PRO A 759 9.67 -5.69 -43.04
C PRO A 759 8.30 -5.03 -42.83
N PRO A 760 7.61 -5.35 -41.73
CA PRO A 760 6.27 -4.82 -41.48
C PRO A 760 6.29 -3.29 -41.62
N PRO A 761 5.22 -2.69 -42.16
CA PRO A 761 5.16 -1.25 -42.39
C PRO A 761 5.50 -0.49 -41.09
N LEU A 762 6.29 0.58 -41.23
CA LEU A 762 6.68 1.50 -40.15
C LEU A 762 5.45 2.27 -39.65
N GLY A 763 4.57 1.57 -38.93
CA GLY A 763 3.45 2.14 -38.19
C GLY A 763 3.82 2.40 -36.72
N PRO A 764 2.97 3.14 -35.99
CA PRO A 764 3.10 3.31 -34.55
C PRO A 764 3.17 1.95 -33.85
N ARG A 765 4.09 1.83 -32.89
CA ARG A 765 4.29 0.61 -32.09
C ARG A 765 3.33 0.66 -30.90
N TYR A 766 2.49 -0.36 -30.76
CA TYR A 766 1.54 -0.49 -29.66
C TYR A 766 1.98 -1.62 -28.73
N ASP A 767 1.63 -1.54 -27.45
CA ASP A 767 1.91 -2.59 -26.47
C ASP A 767 0.93 -3.76 -26.63
N ALA A 768 -0.32 -3.44 -26.98
CA ALA A 768 -1.33 -4.42 -27.39
C ALA A 768 -2.30 -3.84 -28.43
N ILE A 769 -2.81 -4.69 -29.31
CA ILE A 769 -3.88 -4.35 -30.25
C ILE A 769 -5.09 -5.23 -29.96
N VAL A 770 -6.24 -4.60 -29.71
CA VAL A 770 -7.52 -5.28 -29.60
C VAL A 770 -8.21 -5.22 -30.98
N LEU A 771 -8.38 -6.39 -31.60
CA LEU A 771 -8.98 -6.52 -32.92
C LEU A 771 -10.50 -6.53 -32.82
N THR A 772 -11.13 -5.53 -33.45
CA THR A 772 -12.59 -5.35 -33.47
C THR A 772 -13.13 -5.50 -34.89
N ASP A 773 -14.29 -6.13 -35.05
CA ASP A 773 -15.01 -6.13 -36.33
C ASP A 773 -15.82 -4.83 -36.52
N ASN A 774 -16.11 -4.52 -37.78
CA ASN A 774 -16.95 -3.37 -38.15
C ASN A 774 -18.44 -3.75 -38.27
N ILE A 775 -18.81 -4.96 -37.82
CA ILE A 775 -20.13 -5.56 -38.04
C ILE A 775 -20.97 -5.38 -36.78
N THR A 776 -21.98 -4.52 -36.85
CA THR A 776 -23.01 -4.38 -35.81
C THR A 776 -23.90 -5.62 -35.79
N ARG A 777 -23.50 -6.65 -35.03
CA ARG A 777 -24.42 -7.72 -34.58
C ARG A 777 -25.14 -7.29 -33.30
N SER A 778 -25.99 -8.17 -32.76
CA SER A 778 -26.94 -7.94 -31.66
C SER A 778 -26.44 -6.95 -30.60
N THR A 779 -27.35 -6.13 -30.06
CA THR A 779 -27.07 -5.12 -29.02
C THR A 779 -26.27 -5.66 -27.83
N VAL A 780 -26.35 -6.96 -27.55
CA VAL A 780 -25.59 -7.63 -26.48
C VAL A 780 -24.09 -7.74 -26.79
N ASP A 781 -23.71 -8.09 -28.02
CA ASP A 781 -22.29 -8.21 -28.42
C ASP A 781 -21.60 -6.84 -28.52
N ALA A 782 -22.32 -5.84 -29.04
CA ALA A 782 -21.85 -4.46 -29.08
C ALA A 782 -21.59 -3.90 -27.67
N ASN A 783 -22.53 -4.11 -26.74
CA ASN A 783 -22.38 -3.67 -25.34
C ASN A 783 -21.20 -4.39 -24.64
N ARG A 784 -21.00 -5.68 -24.91
CA ARG A 784 -19.86 -6.44 -24.34
C ARG A 784 -18.51 -5.93 -24.84
N LYS A 785 -18.38 -5.70 -26.16
CA LYS A 785 -17.18 -5.13 -26.79
C LYS A 785 -16.90 -3.72 -26.28
N GLU A 786 -17.94 -2.92 -26.06
CA GLU A 786 -17.82 -1.57 -25.49
C GLU A 786 -17.36 -1.61 -24.02
N ILE A 787 -17.92 -2.49 -23.20
CA ILE A 787 -17.51 -2.67 -21.79
C ILE A 787 -16.03 -3.08 -21.70
N TYR A 788 -15.57 -4.00 -22.56
CA TYR A 788 -14.15 -4.34 -22.62
C TYR A 788 -13.30 -3.16 -23.08
N GLY A 789 -13.74 -2.42 -24.10
CA GLY A 789 -13.07 -1.23 -24.57
C GLY A 789 -12.99 -0.12 -23.52
N ILE A 790 -13.92 -0.07 -22.56
CA ILE A 790 -13.83 0.81 -21.39
C ILE A 790 -12.76 0.29 -20.43
N GLY A 791 -12.78 -1.00 -20.07
CA GLY A 791 -11.79 -1.59 -19.17
C GLY A 791 -10.34 -1.49 -19.67
N VAL A 792 -10.13 -1.68 -20.98
CA VAL A 792 -8.81 -1.52 -21.63
C VAL A 792 -8.36 -0.05 -21.66
N ARG A 793 -9.29 0.90 -21.80
CA ARG A 793 -8.98 2.35 -21.78
C ARG A 793 -8.64 2.91 -20.41
N GLU A 794 -8.91 2.16 -19.34
CA GLU A 794 -8.49 2.50 -17.98
C GLU A 794 -7.06 2.03 -17.64
N LEU A 795 -6.33 1.47 -18.61
CA LEU A 795 -4.94 1.01 -18.47
C LEU A 795 -3.97 2.12 -18.90
N ASP A 796 -3.79 3.11 -18.05
CA ASP A 796 -2.99 4.32 -18.35
C ASP A 796 -1.49 4.02 -18.60
N ASP A 797 -1.00 2.85 -18.19
CA ASP A 797 0.41 2.43 -18.30
C ASP A 797 0.76 1.73 -19.62
N TYR A 798 -0.21 1.41 -20.48
CA TYR A 798 0.02 0.66 -21.73
C TYR A 798 -0.61 1.34 -22.96
N ASN A 799 0.14 1.41 -24.06
CA ASN A 799 -0.37 1.93 -25.32
C ASN A 799 -1.20 0.87 -26.05
N VAL A 800 -2.47 0.71 -25.62
CA VAL A 800 -3.43 -0.22 -26.22
C VAL A 800 -4.35 0.48 -27.20
N THR A 801 -4.52 -0.07 -28.41
CA THR A 801 -5.41 0.48 -29.43
C THR A 801 -6.46 -0.53 -29.89
N LEU A 802 -7.64 -0.02 -30.24
CA LEU A 802 -8.67 -0.78 -30.95
C LEU A 802 -8.45 -0.60 -32.46
N GLN A 803 -8.28 -1.68 -33.21
CA GLN A 803 -8.07 -1.63 -34.67
C GLN A 803 -8.80 -2.78 -35.38
N SER A 804 -9.16 -2.56 -36.64
CA SER A 804 -9.75 -3.61 -37.48
C SER A 804 -8.72 -4.44 -38.26
N THR A 805 -7.42 -4.11 -38.16
CA THR A 805 -6.32 -4.77 -38.89
C THR A 805 -5.19 -5.16 -37.95
N PRO A 806 -4.46 -6.27 -38.20
CA PRO A 806 -3.26 -6.63 -37.45
C PRO A 806 -2.20 -5.53 -37.60
N GLY A 807 -1.93 -4.76 -36.54
CA GLY A 807 -0.87 -3.74 -36.52
C GLY A 807 0.46 -4.31 -36.00
N ASN A 808 1.37 -3.45 -35.56
CA ASN A 808 2.65 -3.88 -34.97
C ASN A 808 2.58 -3.81 -33.43
N ALA A 809 2.14 -4.91 -32.82
CA ALA A 809 2.12 -5.09 -31.37
C ALA A 809 2.63 -6.49 -30.97
N PRO A 810 3.31 -6.60 -29.82
CA PRO A 810 3.73 -7.90 -29.27
C PRO A 810 2.56 -8.71 -28.71
N VAL A 811 1.38 -8.09 -28.55
CA VAL A 811 0.16 -8.73 -28.05
C VAL A 811 -1.01 -8.35 -28.95
N HIS A 812 -1.77 -9.36 -29.38
CA HIS A 812 -3.05 -9.18 -30.05
C HIS A 812 -4.15 -9.83 -29.23
N VAL A 813 -5.25 -9.11 -29.01
CA VAL A 813 -6.46 -9.64 -28.40
C VAL A 813 -7.57 -9.65 -29.43
N VAL A 814 -8.26 -10.78 -29.58
CA VAL A 814 -9.33 -10.94 -30.57
C VAL A 814 -10.52 -11.64 -29.93
N TYR A 815 -11.73 -11.22 -30.26
CA TYR A 815 -12.92 -12.01 -29.91
C TYR A 815 -13.05 -13.19 -30.88
N ASP A 816 -13.52 -14.33 -30.40
CA ASP A 816 -13.72 -15.53 -31.21
C ASP A 816 -14.54 -15.26 -32.49
N ASN A 817 -15.62 -14.49 -32.37
CA ASN A 817 -16.46 -14.11 -33.51
C ASN A 817 -15.74 -13.19 -34.51
N VAL A 818 -14.88 -12.29 -34.03
CA VAL A 818 -14.03 -11.43 -34.86
C VAL A 818 -12.98 -12.28 -35.58
N PHE A 819 -12.34 -13.22 -34.89
CA PHE A 819 -11.34 -14.13 -35.49
C PHE A 819 -11.95 -14.99 -36.60
N LEU A 820 -13.15 -15.54 -36.37
CA LEU A 820 -13.86 -16.33 -37.38
C LEU A 820 -14.29 -15.48 -38.59
N ASN A 821 -14.58 -14.20 -38.41
CA ASN A 821 -14.97 -13.27 -39.47
C ASN A 821 -13.80 -12.57 -40.17
N MET A 822 -12.56 -12.72 -39.69
CA MET A 822 -11.38 -12.16 -40.36
C MET A 822 -11.23 -12.74 -41.78
N THR A 823 -10.69 -11.93 -42.70
CA THR A 823 -10.30 -12.46 -44.01
C THR A 823 -9.20 -13.51 -43.82
N GLN A 824 -9.13 -14.50 -44.73
CA GLN A 824 -8.11 -15.55 -44.65
C GLN A 824 -6.69 -14.97 -44.58
N LEU A 825 -6.42 -13.91 -45.36
CA LEU A 825 -5.14 -13.21 -45.35
C LEU A 825 -4.78 -12.61 -43.99
N MET A 826 -5.74 -12.01 -43.28
CA MET A 826 -5.49 -11.44 -41.94
C MET A 826 -5.26 -12.54 -40.91
N ARG A 827 -5.98 -13.65 -41.00
CA ARG A 827 -5.73 -14.82 -40.14
C ARG A 827 -4.34 -15.39 -40.41
N ASP A 828 -3.97 -15.60 -41.66
CA ASP A 828 -2.68 -16.18 -42.03
C ASP A 828 -1.51 -15.29 -41.56
N ASP A 829 -1.62 -13.95 -41.64
CA ASP A 829 -0.62 -13.02 -41.09
C ASP A 829 -0.51 -13.15 -39.56
N LEU A 830 -1.63 -13.11 -38.85
CA LEU A 830 -1.64 -13.23 -37.39
C LEU A 830 -1.08 -14.59 -36.93
N LEU A 831 -1.48 -15.68 -37.60
CA LEU A 831 -0.98 -17.04 -37.35
C LEU A 831 0.52 -17.15 -37.62
N THR A 832 1.01 -16.56 -38.71
CA THR A 832 2.44 -16.55 -39.04
C THR A 832 3.24 -15.87 -37.93
N ARG A 833 2.77 -14.72 -37.43
CA ARG A 833 3.43 -13.97 -36.34
C ARG A 833 3.45 -14.73 -35.03
N ILE A 834 2.40 -15.47 -34.71
CA ILE A 834 2.37 -16.35 -33.54
C ILE A 834 3.37 -17.49 -33.72
N LEU A 835 3.35 -18.17 -34.87
CA LEU A 835 4.23 -19.31 -35.13
C LEU A 835 5.71 -18.94 -35.03
N ILE A 836 6.11 -17.74 -35.43
CA ILE A 836 7.50 -17.27 -35.29
C ILE A 836 7.80 -16.61 -33.94
N GLY A 837 6.87 -16.66 -32.98
CA GLY A 837 7.02 -16.11 -31.64
C GLY A 837 7.06 -14.57 -31.58
N GLN A 838 6.62 -13.87 -32.63
CA GLN A 838 6.62 -12.40 -32.67
C GLN A 838 5.49 -11.78 -31.87
N THR A 839 4.36 -12.48 -31.72
CA THR A 839 3.20 -11.97 -30.96
C THR A 839 2.57 -13.06 -30.10
N LEU A 840 2.07 -12.65 -28.93
CA LEU A 840 1.10 -13.39 -28.14
C LEU A 840 -0.31 -13.14 -28.72
N LEU A 841 -1.12 -14.19 -28.89
CA LEU A 841 -2.53 -14.06 -29.26
C LEU A 841 -3.42 -14.45 -28.08
N THR A 842 -4.32 -13.56 -27.68
CA THR A 842 -5.37 -13.86 -26.70
C THR A 842 -6.73 -13.85 -27.40
N VAL A 843 -7.45 -14.98 -27.33
CA VAL A 843 -8.79 -15.13 -27.89
C VAL A 843 -9.82 -15.09 -26.77
N ILE A 844 -10.72 -14.10 -26.80
CA ILE A 844 -11.85 -14.00 -25.87
C ILE A 844 -13.00 -14.83 -26.42
N ILE A 845 -13.43 -15.85 -25.68
CA ILE A 845 -14.50 -16.76 -26.07
C ILE A 845 -15.84 -16.21 -25.58
N THR A 846 -16.63 -15.66 -26.49
CA THR A 846 -17.98 -15.16 -26.18
C THR A 846 -18.93 -16.32 -25.83
N PRO A 847 -20.04 -16.11 -25.10
CA PRO A 847 -21.00 -17.18 -24.80
C PRO A 847 -21.58 -17.90 -26.02
N GLU A 848 -21.58 -17.24 -27.18
CA GLU A 848 -22.14 -17.74 -28.44
C GLU A 848 -21.23 -18.74 -29.18
N THR A 849 -19.93 -18.83 -28.84
CA THR A 849 -19.02 -19.82 -29.45
C THR A 849 -19.50 -21.23 -29.14
N THR A 850 -19.70 -22.06 -30.16
CA THR A 850 -19.90 -23.49 -29.96
C THR A 850 -18.58 -24.19 -29.67
N ALA A 851 -18.61 -25.38 -29.05
CA ALA A 851 -17.41 -26.18 -28.85
C ALA A 851 -16.70 -26.54 -30.17
N ALA A 852 -17.45 -26.72 -31.26
CA ALA A 852 -16.90 -26.95 -32.60
C ALA A 852 -16.15 -25.73 -33.15
N ASN A 853 -16.69 -24.52 -32.95
CA ASN A 853 -16.02 -23.28 -33.33
C ASN A 853 -14.74 -23.08 -32.51
N LEU A 854 -14.77 -23.37 -31.20
CA LEU A 854 -13.58 -23.31 -30.35
C LEU A 854 -12.51 -24.31 -30.83
N ALA A 855 -12.89 -25.56 -31.13
CA ALA A 855 -11.98 -26.57 -31.67
C ALA A 855 -11.35 -26.13 -33.00
N TYR A 856 -12.16 -25.52 -33.88
CA TYR A 856 -11.66 -24.95 -35.14
C TYR A 856 -10.62 -23.86 -34.91
N ILE A 857 -10.87 -22.91 -33.99
CA ILE A 857 -9.92 -21.83 -33.67
C ILE A 857 -8.64 -22.42 -33.07
N VAL A 858 -8.73 -23.37 -32.15
CA VAL A 858 -7.55 -24.02 -31.54
C VAL A 858 -6.74 -24.74 -32.61
N THR A 859 -7.37 -25.56 -33.47
CA THR A 859 -6.66 -26.26 -34.55
C THR A 859 -5.97 -25.29 -35.52
N GLN A 860 -6.62 -24.17 -35.88
CA GLN A 860 -6.01 -23.15 -36.74
C GLN A 860 -4.83 -22.43 -36.08
N THR A 861 -4.96 -22.08 -34.79
CA THR A 861 -3.97 -21.28 -34.07
C THR A 861 -2.77 -22.07 -33.55
N THR A 862 -2.94 -23.37 -33.31
CA THR A 862 -1.92 -24.21 -32.67
C THR A 862 -1.39 -25.31 -33.57
N THR A 863 -2.02 -25.56 -34.72
CA THR A 863 -1.76 -26.69 -35.64
C THR A 863 -2.03 -28.08 -35.06
N PHE A 864 -2.58 -28.18 -33.84
CA PHE A 864 -2.98 -29.47 -33.27
C PHE A 864 -4.19 -30.05 -34.03
N THR A 865 -4.03 -31.28 -34.53
CA THR A 865 -5.11 -32.06 -35.16
C THR A 865 -5.85 -32.90 -34.12
N GLY A 866 -7.16 -33.10 -34.28
CA GLY A 866 -7.96 -33.92 -33.36
C GLY A 866 -8.26 -33.25 -32.02
N VAL A 867 -8.28 -31.92 -31.97
CA VAL A 867 -8.61 -31.17 -30.76
C VAL A 867 -10.08 -31.32 -30.44
N VAL A 868 -10.38 -31.81 -29.23
CA VAL A 868 -11.75 -31.88 -28.70
C VAL A 868 -11.87 -30.83 -27.63
N CYS A 869 -12.74 -29.84 -27.86
CA CYS A 869 -13.02 -28.76 -26.93
C CYS A 869 -14.32 -28.98 -26.16
N GLN A 870 -14.34 -28.52 -24.93
CA GLN A 870 -15.51 -28.44 -24.06
C GLN A 870 -15.69 -26.99 -23.62
N LYS A 871 -16.96 -26.57 -23.61
CA LYS A 871 -17.38 -25.27 -23.12
C LYS A 871 -18.59 -25.45 -22.21
N VAL A 872 -18.45 -25.05 -20.95
CA VAL A 872 -19.49 -25.21 -19.94
C VAL A 872 -19.58 -23.92 -19.13
N ALA A 873 -20.77 -23.40 -18.88
CA ALA A 873 -20.93 -22.22 -18.03
C ALA A 873 -20.52 -22.55 -16.58
N PHE A 874 -19.80 -21.63 -15.93
CA PHE A 874 -19.61 -21.68 -14.48
C PHE A 874 -20.85 -21.17 -13.76
N SER A 875 -21.13 -21.74 -12.59
CA SER A 875 -22.12 -21.19 -11.67
C SER A 875 -21.73 -19.79 -11.19
N ASN A 876 -22.73 -18.95 -10.94
CA ASN A 876 -22.50 -17.62 -10.35
C ASN A 876 -21.87 -17.78 -8.95
N GLY A 877 -20.85 -16.99 -8.65
CA GLY A 877 -20.07 -17.05 -7.41
C GLY A 877 -18.84 -17.96 -7.42
N THR A 878 -18.62 -18.76 -8.49
CA THR A 878 -17.47 -19.67 -8.58
C THR A 878 -16.15 -18.91 -8.48
N ARG A 879 -15.28 -19.33 -7.55
CA ARG A 879 -13.98 -18.68 -7.36
C ARG A 879 -12.99 -19.21 -8.40
N PHE A 880 -12.12 -18.36 -8.92
CA PHE A 880 -11.06 -18.72 -9.84
C PHE A 880 -9.71 -18.57 -9.16
N VAL A 881 -8.87 -19.59 -9.28
CA VAL A 881 -7.55 -19.66 -8.64
C VAL A 881 -6.46 -19.84 -9.70
N PRO A 882 -5.27 -19.23 -9.53
CA PRO A 882 -4.13 -19.48 -10.41
C PRO A 882 -3.67 -20.94 -10.26
N SER A 883 -3.13 -21.50 -11.35
CA SER A 883 -2.43 -22.78 -11.30
C SER A 883 -1.08 -22.66 -10.60
N ASP A 884 -0.66 -23.73 -9.91
CA ASP A 884 0.55 -23.81 -9.07
C ASP A 884 1.88 -23.40 -9.75
N TRP A 885 1.92 -23.32 -11.08
CA TRP A 885 3.11 -22.92 -11.84
C TRP A 885 3.16 -21.42 -12.19
N ILE A 886 2.16 -20.63 -11.76
CA ILE A 886 2.12 -19.18 -11.92
C ILE A 886 2.57 -18.55 -10.59
N ASP A 887 3.65 -17.75 -10.62
CA ASP A 887 4.20 -17.07 -9.44
C ASP A 887 3.16 -16.20 -8.70
N ASP A 888 3.30 -16.07 -7.37
CA ASP A 888 2.41 -15.36 -6.42
C ASP A 888 2.11 -13.87 -6.72
N ASP A 889 2.70 -13.32 -7.78
CA ASP A 889 2.53 -11.93 -8.21
C ASP A 889 1.39 -11.74 -9.25
N VAL A 890 0.54 -12.75 -9.43
CA VAL A 890 -0.60 -12.70 -10.35
C VAL A 890 -1.92 -12.89 -9.59
N VAL A 891 -2.77 -11.85 -9.68
CA VAL A 891 -4.19 -11.76 -9.28
C VAL A 891 -4.66 -12.81 -8.26
N GLY A 892 -4.81 -12.39 -7.01
CA GLY A 892 -5.45 -13.21 -5.98
C GLY A 892 -6.83 -13.71 -6.41
N ALA A 893 -7.26 -14.83 -5.86
CA ALA A 893 -8.43 -15.55 -6.33
C ALA A 893 -9.72 -14.71 -6.33
N TRP A 894 -10.40 -14.60 -7.49
CA TRP A 894 -11.58 -13.77 -7.72
C TRP A 894 -12.84 -14.61 -7.97
N ARG A 895 -14.05 -14.01 -7.99
CA ARG A 895 -15.32 -14.74 -8.17
C ARG A 895 -15.97 -14.46 -9.53
N ASN A 896 -16.70 -15.44 -10.04
CA ASN A 896 -17.58 -15.33 -11.20
C ASN A 896 -18.82 -14.53 -10.81
N ASP A 897 -19.13 -13.46 -11.54
CA ASP A 897 -20.35 -12.65 -11.34
C ASP A 897 -21.47 -13.01 -12.35
N GLY A 898 -21.33 -14.15 -13.02
CA GLY A 898 -22.22 -14.67 -14.05
C GLY A 898 -21.64 -14.58 -15.45
N GLY A 899 -22.00 -15.54 -16.31
CA GLY A 899 -21.63 -15.56 -17.73
C GLY A 899 -20.24 -16.14 -18.07
N THR A 900 -19.32 -16.31 -17.11
CA THR A 900 -18.04 -16.99 -17.37
C THR A 900 -18.27 -18.44 -17.79
N THR A 901 -17.58 -18.90 -18.83
CA THR A 901 -17.59 -20.29 -19.32
C THR A 901 -16.21 -20.92 -19.22
N SER A 902 -16.13 -22.19 -18.85
CA SER A 902 -14.91 -22.96 -18.96
C SER A 902 -14.50 -23.09 -20.41
N VAL A 903 -13.22 -22.94 -20.71
CA VAL A 903 -12.63 -23.17 -22.03
C VAL A 903 -11.57 -24.23 -21.88
N GLY A 904 -11.89 -25.46 -22.30
CA GLY A 904 -10.96 -26.57 -22.17
C GLY A 904 -10.90 -27.43 -23.42
N CYS A 905 -9.73 -27.62 -24.01
CA CYS A 905 -9.52 -28.60 -25.05
C CYS A 905 -8.30 -29.50 -24.78
N THR A 906 -8.26 -30.63 -25.48
CA THR A 906 -7.13 -31.56 -25.42
C THR A 906 -5.80 -30.87 -25.75
N GLY A 907 -4.76 -31.10 -24.93
CA GLY A 907 -3.40 -30.60 -25.17
C GLY A 907 -3.06 -29.20 -24.60
N GLN A 908 -3.93 -28.60 -23.78
CA GLN A 908 -3.68 -27.29 -23.17
C GLN A 908 -2.92 -27.34 -21.85
N SER A 909 -2.27 -26.24 -21.48
CA SER A 909 -1.90 -25.92 -20.10
C SER A 909 -2.94 -24.98 -19.48
N THR A 910 -3.45 -25.34 -18.30
CA THR A 910 -4.42 -24.51 -17.57
C THR A 910 -3.69 -23.46 -16.76
N ALA A 911 -3.99 -22.17 -17.02
CA ALA A 911 -3.44 -21.05 -16.25
C ALA A 911 -4.35 -20.66 -15.08
N TYR A 912 -5.66 -20.75 -15.28
CA TYR A 912 -6.66 -20.49 -14.24
C TYR A 912 -7.77 -21.52 -14.29
N TYR A 913 -8.22 -21.97 -13.13
CA TYR A 913 -9.35 -22.89 -13.01
C TYR A 913 -10.37 -22.45 -11.96
N GLY A 914 -11.61 -22.89 -12.14
CA GLY A 914 -12.66 -22.81 -11.12
C GLY A 914 -12.25 -23.61 -9.89
N ALA A 915 -12.14 -22.95 -8.74
CA ALA A 915 -11.83 -23.58 -7.47
C ALA A 915 -12.85 -24.66 -7.09
N ASP A 916 -14.10 -24.54 -7.57
CA ASP A 916 -15.19 -25.43 -7.23
C ASP A 916 -15.22 -26.71 -8.08
N ASP A 917 -14.77 -26.67 -9.34
CA ASP A 917 -14.90 -27.78 -10.30
C ASP A 917 -13.61 -28.10 -11.08
N LEU A 918 -12.51 -27.40 -10.78
CA LEU A 918 -11.21 -27.47 -11.44
C LEU A 918 -11.25 -27.24 -12.96
N ARG A 919 -12.32 -26.66 -13.49
CA ARG A 919 -12.43 -26.44 -14.93
C ARG A 919 -11.62 -25.22 -15.36
N PRO A 920 -10.94 -25.29 -16.50
CA PRO A 920 -10.10 -24.21 -17.00
C PRO A 920 -10.93 -22.99 -17.43
N VAL A 921 -10.57 -21.81 -16.95
CA VAL A 921 -11.13 -20.50 -17.37
C VAL A 921 -10.20 -19.84 -18.39
N VAL A 922 -8.89 -20.10 -18.22
CA VAL A 922 -7.85 -19.64 -19.12
C VAL A 922 -7.02 -20.87 -19.53
N ALA A 923 -7.07 -21.18 -20.81
CA ALA A 923 -6.29 -22.23 -21.43
C ALA A 923 -5.16 -21.61 -22.27
N GLU A 924 -3.94 -22.09 -22.08
CA GLU A 924 -2.76 -21.68 -22.86
C GLU A 924 -2.29 -22.84 -23.73
N TYR A 925 -1.88 -22.50 -24.96
CA TYR A 925 -1.24 -23.42 -25.89
C TYR A 925 0.06 -22.83 -26.38
N THR A 926 1.09 -23.68 -26.47
CA THR A 926 2.34 -23.33 -27.13
C THR A 926 2.30 -23.90 -28.54
N THR A 927 2.38 -23.02 -29.54
CA THR A 927 2.47 -23.40 -30.95
C THR A 927 3.80 -24.08 -31.26
N PRO A 928 3.94 -24.86 -32.35
CA PRO A 928 5.18 -25.55 -32.66
C PRO A 928 6.42 -24.66 -32.80
N GLY A 929 6.24 -23.39 -33.19
CA GLY A 929 7.34 -22.43 -33.28
C GLY A 929 7.55 -21.57 -32.02
N GLY A 930 6.95 -21.96 -30.89
CA GLY A 930 7.21 -21.38 -29.58
C GLY A 930 6.36 -20.17 -29.21
N GLY A 931 5.54 -19.66 -30.12
CA GLY A 931 4.53 -18.64 -29.78
C GLY A 931 3.43 -19.20 -28.89
N LYS A 932 2.81 -18.34 -28.09
CA LYS A 932 1.74 -18.71 -27.16
C LYS A 932 0.39 -18.20 -27.64
N VAL A 933 -0.65 -19.00 -27.43
CA VAL A 933 -2.05 -18.63 -27.67
C VAL A 933 -2.84 -18.87 -26.38
N ARG A 934 -3.59 -17.86 -25.93
CA ARG A 934 -4.43 -17.92 -24.74
C ARG A 934 -5.90 -17.87 -25.12
N PHE A 935 -6.72 -18.69 -24.49
CA PHE A 935 -8.17 -18.69 -24.62
C PHE A 935 -8.78 -18.30 -23.29
N VAL A 936 -9.65 -17.29 -23.27
CA VAL A 936 -10.26 -16.76 -22.06
C VAL A 936 -11.78 -16.85 -22.17
N GLY A 937 -12.40 -17.64 -21.30
CA GLY A 937 -13.85 -17.87 -21.31
C GLY A 937 -14.63 -16.92 -20.41
N TYR A 938 -14.43 -15.60 -20.50
CA TYR A 938 -15.08 -14.63 -19.61
C TYR A 938 -16.17 -13.83 -20.34
N ASP A 939 -17.38 -13.76 -19.76
CA ASP A 939 -18.48 -12.91 -20.26
C ASP A 939 -18.56 -11.62 -19.44
N MET A 940 -18.48 -10.48 -20.13
CA MET A 940 -18.47 -9.14 -19.52
C MET A 940 -19.87 -8.52 -19.41
N SER A 941 -20.94 -9.31 -19.54
CA SER A 941 -22.33 -8.83 -19.62
C SER A 941 -22.87 -8.14 -18.35
N ASN A 942 -22.32 -8.41 -17.16
CA ASN A 942 -22.91 -7.96 -15.87
C ASN A 942 -22.17 -6.83 -15.13
N GLY A 943 -21.34 -6.02 -15.79
CA GLY A 943 -20.90 -4.73 -15.23
C GLY A 943 -19.88 -4.80 -14.08
N ALA A 944 -19.15 -5.91 -13.90
CA ALA A 944 -18.07 -6.04 -12.93
C ALA A 944 -16.80 -5.25 -13.35
N ARG A 945 -16.87 -3.92 -13.32
CA ARG A 945 -15.75 -3.01 -13.68
C ARG A 945 -14.50 -3.22 -12.81
N GLY A 946 -14.63 -3.73 -11.59
CA GLY A 946 -13.51 -3.89 -10.65
C GLY A 946 -12.68 -5.16 -10.81
N VAL A 947 -13.27 -6.27 -11.26
CA VAL A 947 -12.61 -7.58 -11.32
C VAL A 947 -12.08 -7.89 -12.72
N GLY A 948 -12.80 -7.48 -13.76
CA GLY A 948 -12.30 -7.51 -15.14
C GLY A 948 -11.02 -6.68 -15.31
N LYS A 949 -10.91 -5.56 -14.57
CA LYS A 949 -9.74 -4.68 -14.51
C LYS A 949 -8.47 -5.34 -13.95
N ILE A 950 -8.59 -6.40 -13.16
CA ILE A 950 -7.41 -7.06 -12.57
C ILE A 950 -7.04 -8.30 -13.38
N ALA A 951 -8.04 -9.08 -13.82
CA ALA A 951 -7.81 -10.26 -14.66
C ALA A 951 -7.25 -9.90 -16.04
N ILE A 952 -7.83 -8.90 -16.73
CA ILE A 952 -7.46 -8.57 -18.12
C ILE A 952 -6.05 -7.95 -18.18
N THR A 953 -5.76 -7.00 -17.29
CA THR A 953 -4.51 -6.20 -17.27
C THR A 953 -3.24 -7.01 -17.12
N ARG A 954 -3.28 -8.13 -16.38
CA ARG A 954 -2.11 -8.98 -16.15
C ARG A 954 -2.10 -10.26 -17.00
N LEU A 955 -3.27 -10.68 -17.54
CA LEU A 955 -3.36 -11.78 -18.51
C LEU A 955 -2.91 -11.40 -19.92
N THR A 956 -2.99 -10.11 -20.31
CA THR A 956 -2.62 -9.69 -21.67
C THR A 956 -1.17 -9.22 -21.83
N VAL A 957 -0.42 -8.88 -20.76
CA VAL A 957 0.80 -8.04 -20.92
C VAL A 957 2.13 -8.65 -20.46
N TYR A 958 2.22 -9.96 -20.23
CA TYR A 958 3.51 -10.64 -20.04
C TYR A 958 3.92 -11.46 -21.27
N PRO A 959 4.62 -10.89 -22.26
CA PRO A 959 5.65 -11.65 -22.93
C PRO A 959 6.86 -11.74 -21.98
N SER A 960 7.35 -12.94 -21.69
CA SER A 960 8.74 -13.07 -21.29
C SER A 960 9.61 -12.33 -22.32
N PRO A 961 10.70 -11.65 -21.93
CA PRO A 961 11.55 -10.95 -22.89
C PRO A 961 11.93 -11.92 -24.01
N LEU A 962 11.50 -11.62 -25.23
CA LEU A 962 11.81 -12.42 -26.41
C LEU A 962 13.32 -12.59 -26.46
N VAL A 963 13.79 -13.81 -26.28
CA VAL A 963 15.20 -14.15 -26.49
C VAL A 963 15.51 -13.74 -27.92
N PRO A 964 16.49 -12.84 -28.17
CA PRO A 964 16.87 -12.50 -29.52
C PRO A 964 17.22 -13.79 -30.26
N PRO A 965 16.81 -13.97 -31.54
CA PRO A 965 17.27 -15.11 -32.31
C PRO A 965 18.81 -15.15 -32.23
N PRO A 966 19.42 -16.33 -31.99
CA PRO A 966 20.86 -16.44 -31.93
C PRO A 966 21.46 -15.81 -33.19
N PHE A 967 22.45 -14.93 -33.00
CA PHE A 967 23.14 -14.31 -34.12
C PHE A 967 23.54 -15.39 -35.14
N PRO A 968 23.31 -15.18 -36.45
CA PRO A 968 23.84 -16.10 -37.45
C PRO A 968 25.35 -16.25 -37.20
N PRO A 969 25.87 -17.49 -37.17
CA PRO A 969 27.29 -17.70 -36.92
C PRO A 969 28.09 -16.87 -37.93
N PRO A 970 29.16 -16.18 -37.50
CA PRO A 970 30.01 -15.44 -38.41
C PRO A 970 30.49 -16.38 -39.53
N PRO A 971 30.61 -15.89 -40.78
CA PRO A 971 31.14 -16.69 -41.87
C PRO A 971 32.49 -17.29 -41.45
N PRO A 972 32.75 -18.57 -41.77
CA PRO A 972 33.94 -19.27 -41.29
C PRO A 972 35.20 -18.52 -41.73
N SER A 973 36.02 -18.15 -40.74
CA SER A 973 37.35 -17.59 -40.98
C SER A 973 38.17 -18.58 -41.81
N PRO A 974 39.02 -18.09 -42.75
CA PRO A 974 39.89 -18.96 -43.54
C PRO A 974 40.81 -19.81 -42.64
N PRO A 975 41.17 -21.04 -43.05
CA PRO A 975 41.90 -21.98 -42.19
C PRO A 975 43.25 -21.40 -41.78
N ARG A 976 43.51 -21.34 -40.46
CA ARG A 976 44.86 -21.08 -39.96
C ARG A 976 45.76 -22.32 -40.16
N PRO A 977 47.06 -22.12 -40.43
CA PRO A 977 48.01 -23.22 -40.56
C PRO A 977 48.09 -24.07 -39.28
N LEU A 978 48.20 -25.38 -39.45
CA LEU A 978 48.31 -26.37 -38.37
C LEU A 978 49.55 -26.10 -37.49
N PRO A 979 49.42 -26.14 -36.15
CA PRO A 979 50.56 -26.14 -35.25
C PRO A 979 51.25 -27.53 -35.21
N PRO A 980 52.56 -27.59 -34.94
CA PRO A 980 53.33 -28.83 -34.87
C PRO A 980 52.92 -29.69 -33.65
N PRO A 981 53.14 -31.03 -33.71
CA PRO A 981 52.69 -31.97 -32.69
C PRO A 981 53.37 -31.76 -31.33
N PRO A 982 52.64 -31.99 -30.20
CA PRO A 982 53.17 -31.79 -28.86
C PRO A 982 54.17 -32.88 -28.44
N ARG A 983 55.23 -32.45 -27.74
CA ARG A 983 56.20 -33.34 -27.07
C ARG A 983 55.56 -34.09 -25.89
N PRO A 984 56.04 -35.30 -25.54
CA PRO A 984 55.57 -36.07 -24.38
C PRO A 984 55.92 -35.39 -23.05
N SER A 985 54.99 -35.38 -22.10
CA SER A 985 55.18 -34.85 -20.75
C SER A 985 55.85 -35.88 -19.80
N PRO A 986 56.65 -35.46 -18.80
CA PRO A 986 57.33 -36.36 -17.86
C PRO A 986 56.39 -36.90 -16.76
N ARG A 987 56.72 -38.09 -16.22
CA ARG A 987 56.01 -38.76 -15.11
C ARG A 987 56.01 -37.94 -13.81
N PRO A 988 54.93 -37.99 -13.01
CA PRO A 988 54.89 -37.40 -11.67
C PRO A 988 55.65 -38.25 -10.62
N PRO A 989 56.28 -37.61 -9.61
CA PRO A 989 56.96 -38.30 -8.50
C PRO A 989 55.97 -38.82 -7.43
N PRO A 990 56.37 -39.83 -6.63
CA PRO A 990 55.51 -40.48 -5.63
C PRO A 990 55.24 -39.60 -4.40
N SER A 991 54.03 -39.71 -3.86
CA SER A 991 53.55 -38.97 -2.67
C SER A 991 54.17 -39.49 -1.35
N PRO A 992 54.43 -38.62 -0.35
CA PRO A 992 54.95 -39.03 0.96
C PRO A 992 53.86 -39.54 1.91
N LEU A 993 54.24 -40.49 2.76
CA LEU A 993 53.43 -41.12 3.83
C LEU A 993 53.01 -40.13 4.93
N PRO A 994 51.83 -40.32 5.55
CA PRO A 994 51.36 -39.51 6.69
C PRO A 994 52.06 -39.88 8.01
N PRO A 995 52.29 -38.91 8.92
CA PRO A 995 52.93 -39.13 10.23
C PRO A 995 51.99 -39.78 11.28
N PRO A 996 52.55 -40.44 12.32
CA PRO A 996 51.80 -41.24 13.29
C PRO A 996 51.03 -40.40 14.33
N ARG A 997 49.90 -40.95 14.79
CA ARG A 997 48.98 -40.39 15.80
C ARG A 997 49.63 -40.31 17.21
N PRO A 998 49.38 -39.24 18.00
CA PRO A 998 49.74 -39.19 19.42
C PRO A 998 48.82 -40.06 20.30
N PRO A 999 49.30 -40.56 21.46
CA PRO A 999 48.55 -41.43 22.36
C PRO A 999 47.56 -40.68 23.27
N SER A 1000 46.46 -41.36 23.59
CA SER A 1000 45.35 -40.92 24.44
C SER A 1000 45.73 -40.85 25.95
N PRO A 1001 45.18 -39.90 26.73
CA PRO A 1001 45.37 -39.85 28.18
C PRO A 1001 44.41 -40.79 28.96
N PRO A 1002 44.77 -41.19 30.20
CA PRO A 1002 44.14 -42.30 30.93
C PRO A 1002 42.87 -41.93 31.72
N SER A 1003 41.97 -42.90 31.83
CA SER A 1003 40.72 -42.87 32.62
C SER A 1003 40.96 -42.84 34.14
N PRO A 1004 40.13 -42.14 34.93
CA PRO A 1004 39.97 -42.40 36.35
C PRO A 1004 38.75 -43.29 36.67
N ARG A 1005 38.95 -44.15 37.67
CA ARG A 1005 38.01 -45.10 38.27
C ARG A 1005 36.93 -44.43 39.14
N GLY A 1006 35.75 -45.07 39.17
CA GLY A 1006 35.05 -45.45 40.40
C GLY A 1006 33.84 -44.61 40.82
N THR A 1007 32.63 -45.19 40.78
CA THR A 1007 31.88 -45.75 41.93
C THR A 1007 30.38 -45.91 41.60
N SER A 1008 29.79 -47.00 42.10
CA SER A 1008 28.39 -47.43 42.02
C SER A 1008 27.53 -46.72 43.09
N PRO A 1009 26.21 -46.48 42.89
CA PRO A 1009 25.23 -47.36 43.54
C PRO A 1009 23.89 -47.61 42.80
N SER A 1010 23.36 -48.83 43.02
CA SER A 1010 21.98 -49.39 43.06
C SER A 1010 20.78 -48.87 42.21
N PRO A 1011 19.83 -49.77 41.85
CA PRO A 1011 18.80 -49.54 40.83
C PRO A 1011 17.48 -48.98 41.39
N ARG A 1012 16.89 -48.00 40.67
CA ARG A 1012 15.48 -47.58 40.81
C ARG A 1012 14.60 -48.24 39.74
N PRO A 1013 13.29 -48.43 40.00
CA PRO A 1013 12.38 -49.20 39.16
C PRO A 1013 12.10 -48.52 37.80
N PRO A 1014 11.66 -49.29 36.77
CA PRO A 1014 11.54 -48.79 35.41
C PRO A 1014 10.52 -47.64 35.35
N GLY A 1015 11.02 -46.44 35.03
CA GLY A 1015 10.19 -45.29 34.72
C GLY A 1015 9.34 -45.56 33.48
N LEU A 1016 8.10 -45.09 33.53
CA LEU A 1016 7.16 -45.07 32.42
C LEU A 1016 7.82 -44.53 31.14
N PRO A 1017 7.49 -45.07 29.95
CA PRO A 1017 8.00 -44.54 28.70
C PRO A 1017 7.66 -43.04 28.60
N PRO A 1018 8.64 -42.19 28.23
CA PRO A 1018 8.37 -40.77 28.08
C PRO A 1018 7.25 -40.56 27.06
N PRO A 1019 6.38 -39.55 27.26
CA PRO A 1019 5.34 -39.20 26.30
C PRO A 1019 5.98 -39.01 24.92
N SER A 1020 5.33 -39.57 23.90
CA SER A 1020 5.77 -39.44 22.52
C SER A 1020 6.02 -37.98 22.19
N PRO A 1021 7.13 -37.65 21.49
CA PRO A 1021 7.45 -36.27 21.17
C PRO A 1021 6.28 -35.63 20.39
N PRO A 1022 5.99 -34.34 20.62
CA PRO A 1022 4.94 -33.63 19.89
C PRO A 1022 5.21 -33.75 18.39
N SER A 1023 4.14 -34.01 17.63
CA SER A 1023 4.19 -34.11 16.18
C SER A 1023 4.88 -32.88 15.56
N PRO A 1024 5.67 -33.05 14.49
CA PRO A 1024 6.35 -31.94 13.84
C PRO A 1024 5.35 -30.85 13.41
N PRO A 1025 5.75 -29.57 13.42
CA PRO A 1025 4.88 -28.47 13.00
C PRO A 1025 4.34 -28.74 11.60
N LEU A 1026 3.03 -28.61 11.44
CA LEU A 1026 2.32 -28.83 10.17
C LEU A 1026 2.93 -27.93 9.09
N GLY A 1027 3.19 -28.50 7.90
CA GLY A 1027 3.71 -27.75 6.76
C GLY A 1027 2.77 -26.61 6.33
N PHE A 1028 3.34 -25.52 5.83
CA PHE A 1028 2.58 -24.41 5.25
C PHE A 1028 1.61 -24.94 4.18
N GLY A 1029 0.30 -24.74 4.39
CA GLY A 1029 -0.77 -25.18 3.48
C GLY A 1029 -1.67 -26.32 4.00
N ALA A 1030 -1.41 -26.90 5.18
CA ALA A 1030 -2.29 -27.91 5.76
C ALA A 1030 -3.66 -27.31 6.14
N LYS A 1031 -4.76 -27.94 5.70
CA LYS A 1031 -6.11 -27.64 6.20
C LYS A 1031 -6.17 -28.02 7.68
N VAL A 1032 -6.69 -27.13 8.52
CA VAL A 1032 -6.67 -27.30 9.99
C VAL A 1032 -8.08 -27.60 10.52
N VAL A 1033 -9.10 -27.20 9.76
CA VAL A 1033 -10.52 -27.26 10.14
C VAL A 1033 -11.32 -28.06 9.11
N LEU A 1034 -12.08 -29.04 9.57
CA LEU A 1034 -13.15 -29.66 8.79
C LEU A 1034 -14.51 -29.13 9.23
N VAL A 1035 -15.28 -28.53 8.32
CA VAL A 1035 -16.70 -28.27 8.56
C VAL A 1035 -17.50 -29.31 7.79
N ILE A 1036 -18.14 -30.23 8.52
CA ILE A 1036 -19.03 -31.23 7.92
C ILE A 1036 -20.37 -30.56 7.63
N THR A 1037 -20.69 -30.41 6.36
CA THR A 1037 -21.91 -29.76 5.88
C THR A 1037 -22.99 -30.77 5.55
N ASP A 1038 -24.22 -30.28 5.35
CA ASP A 1038 -25.38 -31.13 5.06
C ASP A 1038 -25.37 -31.75 3.66
N GLY A 1039 -24.41 -31.42 2.77
CA GLY A 1039 -24.47 -31.78 1.36
C GLY A 1039 -25.62 -31.09 0.61
N ASN A 1040 -26.08 -31.67 -0.51
CA ASN A 1040 -27.12 -31.09 -1.38
C ASN A 1040 -28.56 -31.24 -0.85
N PHE A 1041 -28.76 -31.47 0.45
CA PHE A 1041 -30.10 -31.62 0.99
C PHE A 1041 -30.76 -30.25 1.17
N PRO A 1042 -32.06 -30.09 0.85
CA PRO A 1042 -32.77 -28.82 1.03
C PRO A 1042 -32.71 -28.42 2.51
N LEU A 1043 -32.11 -27.25 2.76
CA LEU A 1043 -32.01 -26.65 4.08
C LEU A 1043 -33.25 -25.80 4.35
N LEU A 1044 -33.70 -25.79 5.60
CA LEU A 1044 -34.59 -24.73 6.06
C LEU A 1044 -33.83 -23.40 5.96
N ALA A 1045 -34.49 -22.32 5.54
CA ALA A 1045 -33.83 -21.03 5.32
C ALA A 1045 -33.05 -20.53 6.55
N ALA A 1046 -33.50 -20.87 7.76
CA ALA A 1046 -32.80 -20.56 9.00
C ALA A 1046 -31.48 -21.36 9.15
N ASP A 1047 -31.44 -22.63 8.74
CA ASP A 1047 -30.24 -23.46 8.76
C ASP A 1047 -29.20 -22.98 7.76
N ASP A 1048 -29.64 -22.60 6.56
CA ASP A 1048 -28.76 -22.02 5.54
C ASP A 1048 -28.14 -20.70 6.02
N ALA A 1049 -28.95 -19.82 6.63
CA ALA A 1049 -28.46 -18.58 7.23
C ALA A 1049 -27.43 -18.81 8.35
N ARG A 1050 -27.67 -19.78 9.26
CA ARG A 1050 -26.70 -20.16 10.31
C ARG A 1050 -25.38 -20.60 9.73
N LYS A 1051 -25.43 -21.48 8.73
CA LYS A 1051 -24.24 -22.06 8.09
C LYS A 1051 -23.45 -21.00 7.33
N LYS A 1052 -24.14 -20.14 6.58
CA LYS A 1052 -23.53 -19.02 5.87
C LYS A 1052 -22.82 -18.04 6.81
N ASN A 1053 -23.43 -17.73 7.96
CA ASN A 1053 -22.83 -16.84 8.94
C ASN A 1053 -21.64 -17.48 9.66
N LEU A 1054 -21.73 -18.76 10.04
CA LEU A 1054 -20.58 -19.49 10.60
C LEU A 1054 -19.43 -19.51 9.60
N ASN A 1055 -19.71 -19.76 8.32
CA ASN A 1055 -18.69 -19.74 7.26
C ASN A 1055 -18.06 -18.36 7.15
N GLY A 1056 -18.85 -17.29 7.21
CA GLY A 1056 -18.33 -15.92 7.24
C GLY A 1056 -17.41 -15.65 8.43
N VAL A 1057 -17.76 -16.13 9.62
CA VAL A 1057 -16.91 -16.02 10.81
C VAL A 1057 -15.63 -16.82 10.62
N LEU A 1058 -15.72 -18.10 10.26
CA LEU A 1058 -14.57 -18.97 10.08
C LEU A 1058 -13.61 -18.43 9.02
N GLU A 1059 -14.10 -18.01 7.86
CA GLU A 1059 -13.26 -17.46 6.77
C GLU A 1059 -12.59 -16.13 7.14
N ASN A 1060 -13.24 -15.30 7.95
CA ASN A 1060 -12.63 -14.04 8.42
C ASN A 1060 -11.46 -14.28 9.38
N TYR A 1061 -11.51 -15.34 10.19
CA TYR A 1061 -10.49 -15.63 11.20
C TYR A 1061 -9.42 -16.62 10.71
N LEU A 1062 -9.78 -17.55 9.83
CA LEU A 1062 -8.92 -18.61 9.32
C LEU A 1062 -8.96 -18.69 7.78
N PRO A 1063 -8.68 -17.58 7.07
CA PRO A 1063 -8.75 -17.58 5.62
C PRO A 1063 -7.81 -18.64 5.04
N GLY A 1064 -8.36 -19.56 4.25
CA GLY A 1064 -7.60 -20.61 3.57
C GLY A 1064 -7.38 -21.90 4.37
N TYR A 1065 -7.68 -21.95 5.68
CA TYR A 1065 -7.41 -23.12 6.54
C TYR A 1065 -8.61 -24.06 6.72
N ILE A 1066 -9.76 -23.73 6.15
CA ILE A 1066 -11.01 -24.50 6.30
C ILE A 1066 -11.23 -25.40 5.08
N ALA A 1067 -11.66 -26.63 5.35
CA ALA A 1067 -12.20 -27.55 4.36
C ALA A 1067 -13.69 -27.78 4.67
N TYR A 1068 -14.54 -27.67 3.65
CA TYR A 1068 -15.94 -28.04 3.74
C TYR A 1068 -16.10 -29.41 3.10
N GLN A 1069 -16.65 -30.37 3.84
CA GLN A 1069 -16.95 -31.69 3.29
C GLN A 1069 -18.42 -32.04 3.52
N PRO A 1070 -19.16 -32.47 2.49
CA PRO A 1070 -20.53 -32.89 2.65
C PRO A 1070 -20.56 -34.27 3.32
N LEU A 1071 -21.06 -34.33 4.56
CA LEU A 1071 -21.40 -35.57 5.28
C LEU A 1071 -20.29 -36.64 5.37
N GLN A 1072 -19.02 -36.27 5.24
CA GLN A 1072 -17.89 -37.19 5.34
C GLN A 1072 -16.78 -36.60 6.20
N TYR A 1073 -16.26 -37.39 7.13
CA TYR A 1073 -15.04 -37.04 7.87
C TYR A 1073 -13.80 -37.34 7.02
N VAL A 1074 -12.82 -36.43 7.05
CA VAL A 1074 -11.51 -36.60 6.41
C VAL A 1074 -10.45 -36.66 7.50
N SER A 1075 -9.67 -37.75 7.52
CA SER A 1075 -8.61 -37.98 8.49
C SER A 1075 -7.48 -36.94 8.38
N GLY A 1076 -6.78 -36.69 9.49
CA GLY A 1076 -5.60 -35.81 9.54
C GLY A 1076 -5.91 -34.35 9.83
N LEU A 1077 -7.14 -34.04 10.28
CA LEU A 1077 -7.57 -32.68 10.59
C LEU A 1077 -7.72 -32.49 12.11
N SER A 1078 -7.00 -31.51 12.64
CA SER A 1078 -6.93 -31.28 14.09
C SER A 1078 -8.28 -30.91 14.71
N SER A 1079 -9.18 -30.26 13.97
CA SER A 1079 -10.49 -29.83 14.48
C SER A 1079 -11.59 -30.09 13.47
N THR A 1080 -12.71 -30.63 13.97
CA THR A 1080 -13.91 -30.92 13.19
C THR A 1080 -15.11 -30.17 13.77
N VAL A 1081 -15.89 -29.52 12.92
CA VAL A 1081 -17.12 -28.79 13.29
C VAL A 1081 -18.31 -29.44 12.60
N VAL A 1082 -19.33 -29.77 13.39
CA VAL A 1082 -20.58 -30.41 12.94
C VAL A 1082 -21.77 -29.65 13.54
N PHE A 1083 -22.88 -29.55 12.81
CA PHE A 1083 -24.15 -29.14 13.41
C PHE A 1083 -24.92 -30.37 13.91
N ASP A 1084 -25.63 -30.23 15.02
CA ASP A 1084 -26.39 -31.35 15.58
C ASP A 1084 -27.49 -31.90 14.64
N ASN A 1085 -28.12 -31.04 13.84
CA ASN A 1085 -29.06 -31.45 12.80
C ASN A 1085 -28.37 -32.26 11.70
N THR A 1086 -27.16 -31.88 11.29
CA THR A 1086 -26.31 -32.63 10.34
C THR A 1086 -25.99 -34.01 10.89
N PHE A 1087 -25.68 -34.12 12.19
CA PHE A 1087 -25.42 -35.41 12.82
C PHE A 1087 -26.63 -36.34 12.79
N GLY A 1088 -27.83 -35.79 12.98
CA GLY A 1088 -29.09 -36.53 12.96
C GLY A 1088 -29.50 -37.05 11.57
N ARG A 1089 -28.90 -36.56 10.48
CA ARG A 1089 -29.32 -36.96 9.12
C ARG A 1089 -28.98 -38.42 8.83
N PRO A 1090 -29.87 -39.17 8.15
CA PRO A 1090 -29.58 -40.52 7.68
C PRO A 1090 -28.39 -40.57 6.70
N ALA A 1091 -28.19 -39.49 5.95
CA ALA A 1091 -27.12 -39.38 4.96
C ALA A 1091 -25.72 -39.24 5.58
N PHE A 1092 -25.62 -38.84 6.86
CA PHE A 1092 -24.38 -39.04 7.61
C PHE A 1092 -24.38 -40.48 8.13
N THR A 1093 -23.76 -41.38 7.35
CA THR A 1093 -23.95 -42.81 7.51
C THR A 1093 -23.40 -43.29 8.86
N GLN A 1094 -23.81 -44.49 9.27
CA GLN A 1094 -23.26 -45.09 10.49
C GLN A 1094 -21.75 -45.31 10.39
N ALA A 1095 -21.24 -45.63 9.20
CA ALA A 1095 -19.80 -45.80 8.97
C ALA A 1095 -19.04 -44.49 9.20
N ASP A 1096 -19.52 -43.37 8.66
CA ASP A 1096 -18.86 -42.07 8.83
C ASP A 1096 -18.89 -41.60 10.28
N LYS A 1097 -20.00 -41.85 10.99
CA LYS A 1097 -20.12 -41.58 12.43
C LYS A 1097 -19.13 -42.41 13.24
N THR A 1098 -18.92 -43.68 12.88
CA THR A 1098 -17.92 -44.54 13.53
C THR A 1098 -16.50 -44.05 13.24
N ILE A 1099 -16.20 -43.63 12.02
CA ILE A 1099 -14.88 -43.07 11.68
C ILE A 1099 -14.60 -41.80 12.50
N LEU A 1100 -15.57 -40.89 12.57
CA LEU A 1100 -15.46 -39.68 13.38
C LEU A 1100 -15.30 -40.01 14.87
N ALA A 1101 -16.06 -40.98 15.39
CA ALA A 1101 -15.93 -41.45 16.77
C ALA A 1101 -14.51 -41.97 17.06
N ASN A 1102 -13.95 -42.77 16.16
CA ASN A 1102 -12.59 -43.30 16.29
C ASN A 1102 -11.55 -42.18 16.26
N ALA A 1103 -11.69 -41.20 15.36
CA ALA A 1103 -10.78 -40.06 15.29
C ALA A 1103 -10.80 -39.22 16.58
N ILE A 1104 -11.98 -38.98 17.15
CA ILE A 1104 -12.11 -38.29 18.43
C ILE A 1104 -11.45 -39.11 19.54
N ASN A 1105 -11.76 -40.41 19.62
CA ASN A 1105 -11.26 -41.28 20.67
C ASN A 1105 -9.75 -41.49 20.61
N ASN A 1106 -9.14 -41.41 19.42
CA ASN A 1106 -7.69 -41.46 19.26
C ASN A 1106 -7.00 -40.13 19.57
N GLY A 1107 -7.75 -39.04 19.77
CA GLY A 1107 -7.19 -37.70 19.91
C GLY A 1107 -6.73 -37.08 18.58
N ASP A 1108 -7.11 -37.68 17.45
CA ASP A 1108 -6.74 -37.18 16.11
C ASP A 1108 -7.47 -35.87 15.78
N THR A 1109 -8.66 -35.65 16.38
CA THR A 1109 -9.46 -34.45 16.15
C THR A 1109 -10.27 -34.04 17.39
N VAL A 1110 -10.45 -32.73 17.60
CA VAL A 1110 -11.44 -32.19 18.54
C VAL A 1110 -12.75 -31.92 17.80
N LEU A 1111 -13.84 -32.53 18.25
CA LEU A 1111 -15.16 -32.31 17.66
C LEU A 1111 -15.88 -31.16 18.37
N THR A 1112 -16.21 -30.11 17.62
CA THR A 1112 -17.13 -29.05 18.05
C THR A 1112 -18.50 -29.27 17.42
N VAL A 1113 -19.53 -29.39 18.26
CA VAL A 1113 -20.92 -29.51 17.82
C VAL A 1113 -21.67 -28.23 18.12
N LEU A 1114 -22.17 -27.58 17.06
CA LEU A 1114 -23.04 -26.42 17.18
C LEU A 1114 -24.48 -26.89 17.35
N LEU A 1115 -25.09 -26.54 18.47
CA LEU A 1115 -26.44 -26.98 18.77
C LEU A 1115 -27.47 -26.01 18.21
N THR A 1116 -28.46 -26.57 17.53
CA THR A 1116 -29.65 -25.83 17.13
C THR A 1116 -30.70 -25.83 18.26
N PRO A 1117 -31.61 -24.85 18.28
CA PRO A 1117 -32.71 -24.80 19.23
C PRO A 1117 -33.52 -26.10 19.27
N PRO A 1118 -34.14 -26.46 20.41
CA PRO A 1118 -34.87 -27.71 20.60
C PRO A 1118 -36.00 -27.93 19.58
N SER A 1119 -36.60 -26.83 19.08
CA SER A 1119 -37.63 -26.87 18.03
C SER A 1119 -37.11 -27.39 16.68
N THR A 1120 -35.80 -27.31 16.44
CA THR A 1120 -35.14 -27.81 15.22
C THR A 1120 -34.60 -29.23 15.41
N VAL A 1121 -33.99 -29.52 16.56
CA VAL A 1121 -33.39 -30.82 16.86
C VAL A 1121 -33.69 -31.23 18.30
N SER A 1122 -34.36 -32.38 18.45
CA SER A 1122 -34.68 -32.95 19.76
C SER A 1122 -33.43 -33.22 20.58
N SER A 1123 -33.54 -33.10 21.90
CA SER A 1123 -32.42 -33.39 22.81
C SER A 1123 -32.00 -34.87 22.79
N SER A 1124 -32.89 -35.77 22.35
CA SER A 1124 -32.58 -37.19 22.13
C SER A 1124 -31.53 -37.42 21.02
N ILE A 1125 -31.44 -36.54 20.02
CA ILE A 1125 -30.40 -36.64 18.97
C ILE A 1125 -29.03 -36.30 19.58
N VAL A 1126 -28.94 -35.28 20.43
CA VAL A 1126 -27.69 -34.93 21.13
C VAL A 1126 -27.29 -36.04 22.11
N ALA A 1127 -28.24 -36.60 22.85
CA ALA A 1127 -28.00 -37.75 23.72
C ALA A 1127 -27.46 -38.97 22.94
N THR A 1128 -28.05 -39.26 21.77
CA THR A 1128 -27.61 -40.34 20.88
C THR A 1128 -26.21 -40.07 20.33
N MET A 1129 -25.93 -38.82 19.93
CA MET A 1129 -24.63 -38.40 19.45
C MET A 1129 -23.55 -38.56 20.52
N VAL A 1130 -23.79 -38.06 21.73
CA VAL A 1130 -22.83 -38.18 22.85
C VAL A 1130 -22.64 -39.65 23.22
N THR A 1131 -23.71 -40.44 23.33
CA THR A 1131 -23.63 -41.88 23.58
C THR A 1131 -22.75 -42.59 22.56
N ARG A 1132 -22.91 -42.27 21.27
CA ARG A 1132 -22.18 -42.94 20.17
C ARG A 1132 -20.74 -42.48 20.04
N LEU A 1133 -20.48 -41.18 20.18
CA LEU A 1133 -19.15 -40.63 19.97
C LEU A 1133 -18.25 -40.79 21.20
N ALA A 1134 -18.81 -40.60 22.41
CA ALA A 1134 -18.07 -40.71 23.67
C ALA A 1134 -18.21 -42.08 24.35
N THR A 1135 -18.93 -43.02 23.75
CA THR A 1135 -19.15 -44.40 24.26
C THR A 1135 -19.74 -44.51 25.67
N TYR A 1136 -20.27 -43.41 26.23
CA TYR A 1136 -21.00 -43.42 27.50
C TYR A 1136 -22.39 -44.02 27.34
N MET A 1137 -22.69 -45.06 28.11
CA MET A 1137 -24.01 -45.69 28.11
C MET A 1137 -25.00 -44.91 29.00
N GLY A 1138 -26.26 -44.81 28.56
CA GLY A 1138 -27.31 -44.18 29.34
C GLY A 1138 -27.25 -42.65 29.39
N VAL A 1139 -26.56 -42.00 28.45
CA VAL A 1139 -26.53 -40.53 28.39
C VAL A 1139 -27.91 -40.00 28.05
N THR A 1140 -28.41 -39.08 28.87
CA THR A 1140 -29.58 -38.27 28.52
C THR A 1140 -29.18 -36.82 28.48
N CYS A 1141 -29.63 -36.07 27.47
CA CYS A 1141 -29.35 -34.65 27.35
C CYS A 1141 -30.66 -33.87 27.27
N THR A 1142 -30.65 -32.68 27.87
CA THR A 1142 -31.72 -31.69 27.79
C THR A 1142 -31.17 -30.43 27.15
N LYS A 1143 -32.00 -29.77 26.34
CA LYS A 1143 -31.70 -28.49 25.71
C LYS A 1143 -32.79 -27.50 26.11
N THR A 1144 -32.40 -26.34 26.62
CA THR A 1144 -33.35 -25.30 27.01
C THR A 1144 -32.98 -24.00 26.33
N VAL A 1145 -33.93 -23.35 25.65
CA VAL A 1145 -33.68 -22.04 25.06
C VAL A 1145 -33.72 -21.00 26.18
N ILE A 1146 -32.65 -20.22 26.31
CA ILE A 1146 -32.50 -19.22 27.39
C ILE A 1146 -32.91 -17.82 26.92
N ALA A 1147 -32.68 -17.49 25.65
CA ALA A 1147 -33.03 -16.20 25.08
C ALA A 1147 -33.59 -16.43 23.68
N THR A 1148 -34.70 -15.79 23.35
CA THR A 1148 -35.34 -15.89 22.03
C THR A 1148 -35.55 -14.52 21.38
N SER A 1149 -35.47 -13.44 22.17
CA SER A 1149 -35.66 -12.09 21.66
C SER A 1149 -34.34 -11.51 21.16
N ASN A 1150 -34.44 -10.62 20.17
CA ASN A 1150 -33.29 -9.93 19.59
C ASN A 1150 -32.65 -8.92 20.54
N ASN A 1151 -33.33 -8.62 21.64
CA ASN A 1151 -32.91 -7.64 22.64
C ASN A 1151 -32.36 -8.33 23.90
N ASP A 1152 -32.44 -9.66 23.99
CA ASP A 1152 -31.97 -10.41 25.15
C ASP A 1152 -30.45 -10.56 25.09
N ILE A 1153 -29.74 -9.74 25.86
CA ILE A 1153 -28.29 -9.86 26.02
C ILE A 1153 -28.02 -10.95 27.06
N VAL A 1154 -27.69 -12.16 26.59
CA VAL A 1154 -27.16 -13.21 27.46
C VAL A 1154 -25.68 -12.93 27.70
N ARG A 1155 -25.32 -12.71 28.97
CA ARG A 1155 -23.92 -12.64 29.42
C ARG A 1155 -23.47 -14.03 29.84
N LEU A 1156 -22.38 -14.50 29.27
CA LEU A 1156 -21.77 -15.76 29.67
C LEU A 1156 -20.50 -15.48 30.47
N ASN A 1157 -20.34 -16.19 31.57
CA ASN A 1157 -19.13 -16.17 32.39
C ASN A 1157 -18.39 -17.48 32.19
N ARG A 1158 -17.07 -17.40 32.05
CA ARG A 1158 -16.20 -18.57 32.10
C ARG A 1158 -16.21 -19.14 33.53
N VAL A 1159 -16.46 -20.44 33.67
CA VAL A 1159 -16.51 -21.13 34.98
C VAL A 1159 -15.37 -22.10 35.21
N ASN A 1160 -14.75 -22.59 34.15
CA ASN A 1160 -13.53 -23.38 34.28
C ASN A 1160 -12.32 -22.58 33.81
N SER A 1161 -11.34 -22.46 34.70
CA SER A 1161 -9.97 -22.08 34.35
C SER A 1161 -9.33 -23.24 33.61
N ASP A 1162 -9.73 -23.43 32.35
CA ASP A 1162 -8.94 -24.25 31.43
C ASP A 1162 -7.47 -23.77 31.47
N PRO A 1163 -6.46 -24.67 31.48
CA PRO A 1163 -5.04 -24.31 31.50
C PRO A 1163 -4.60 -23.33 30.41
N TYR A 1164 -5.40 -23.14 29.36
CA TYR A 1164 -5.15 -22.13 28.33
C TYR A 1164 -5.77 -20.77 28.73
N THR A 1165 -4.91 -19.79 29.02
CA THR A 1165 -5.24 -18.45 29.58
C THR A 1165 -5.99 -17.51 28.63
N ASP A 1166 -6.14 -17.89 27.36
CA ASP A 1166 -6.52 -16.94 26.30
C ASP A 1166 -8.03 -16.92 25.96
N ALA A 1167 -8.84 -17.80 26.55
CA ALA A 1167 -10.28 -17.76 26.35
C ALA A 1167 -10.90 -16.55 27.09
N PRO A 1168 -11.77 -15.76 26.44
CA PRO A 1168 -12.32 -14.54 27.03
C PRO A 1168 -13.08 -14.84 28.32
N GLU A 1169 -12.92 -14.00 29.35
CA GLU A 1169 -13.57 -14.19 30.66
C GLU A 1169 -15.10 -14.10 30.57
N SER A 1170 -15.61 -13.31 29.63
CA SER A 1170 -17.03 -13.23 29.34
C SER A 1170 -17.32 -13.14 27.85
N LEU A 1171 -18.50 -13.64 27.46
CA LEU A 1171 -19.05 -13.48 26.11
C LEU A 1171 -20.33 -12.65 26.23
N THR A 1172 -20.38 -11.54 25.51
CA THR A 1172 -21.54 -10.63 25.48
C THR A 1172 -22.17 -10.66 24.09
N SER A 1173 -23.50 -10.63 24.06
CA SER A 1173 -24.36 -10.59 22.86
C SER A 1173 -24.45 -11.91 22.06
N SER A 1174 -25.53 -12.66 22.31
CA SER A 1174 -26.04 -13.67 21.38
C SER A 1174 -27.55 -13.73 21.51
N ALA A 1175 -28.28 -13.40 20.44
CA ALA A 1175 -29.67 -13.79 20.31
C ALA A 1175 -29.74 -15.32 20.17
N ASN A 1176 -30.75 -15.99 20.72
CA ASN A 1176 -30.94 -17.45 20.59
C ASN A 1176 -29.83 -18.31 21.23
N THR A 1177 -29.69 -18.20 22.56
CA THR A 1177 -28.77 -19.06 23.34
C THR A 1177 -29.52 -20.30 23.86
N VAL A 1178 -28.89 -21.47 23.79
CA VAL A 1178 -29.38 -22.77 24.27
C VAL A 1178 -28.48 -23.25 25.40
N SER A 1179 -29.03 -23.54 26.57
CA SER A 1179 -28.31 -24.32 27.58
C SER A 1179 -28.47 -25.81 27.37
N ILE A 1180 -27.46 -26.52 27.86
CA ILE A 1180 -27.29 -27.95 27.66
C ILE A 1180 -27.01 -28.56 29.01
N THR A 1181 -27.68 -29.65 29.33
CA THR A 1181 -27.37 -30.47 30.51
C THR A 1181 -27.46 -31.92 30.10
N CYS A 1182 -26.38 -32.66 30.30
CA CYS A 1182 -26.34 -34.10 30.05
C CYS A 1182 -26.07 -34.86 31.34
N THR A 1183 -26.78 -35.95 31.57
CA THR A 1183 -26.58 -36.91 32.66
C THR A 1183 -26.11 -38.26 32.08
N GLY A 1184 -25.62 -39.16 32.93
CA GLY A 1184 -25.05 -40.44 32.48
C GLY A 1184 -23.60 -40.33 31.98
N ILE A 1185 -22.97 -39.16 32.14
CA ILE A 1185 -21.54 -38.94 31.90
C ILE A 1185 -20.84 -38.94 33.27
N PRO A 1186 -19.72 -39.67 33.46
CA PRO A 1186 -19.00 -39.68 34.73
C PRO A 1186 -18.58 -38.27 35.20
N GLU A 1187 -18.59 -38.07 36.51
CA GLU A 1187 -18.18 -36.81 37.12
C GLU A 1187 -16.73 -36.47 36.74
N GLY A 1188 -16.48 -35.20 36.38
CA GLY A 1188 -15.17 -34.73 35.89
C GLY A 1188 -14.93 -34.88 34.38
N PHE A 1189 -15.76 -35.67 33.68
CA PHE A 1189 -15.73 -35.79 32.21
C PHE A 1189 -16.72 -34.85 31.52
N TYR A 1190 -17.74 -34.37 32.24
CA TYR A 1190 -18.61 -33.28 31.81
C TYR A 1190 -18.11 -31.95 32.41
N ARG A 1191 -17.57 -31.06 31.59
CA ARG A 1191 -16.91 -29.82 32.02
C ARG A 1191 -17.58 -28.60 31.38
N PRO A 1192 -18.40 -27.86 32.13
CA PRO A 1192 -18.87 -26.56 31.67
C PRO A 1192 -17.68 -25.61 31.48
N ILE A 1193 -17.59 -24.94 30.32
CA ILE A 1193 -16.62 -23.88 30.07
C ILE A 1193 -17.28 -22.53 30.31
N TYR A 1194 -18.45 -22.30 29.71
CA TYR A 1194 -19.22 -21.06 29.84
C TYR A 1194 -20.61 -21.37 30.37
N VAL A 1195 -21.01 -20.61 31.39
CA VAL A 1195 -22.37 -20.61 31.92
C VAL A 1195 -22.98 -19.23 31.77
N THR A 1196 -24.30 -19.16 31.70
CA THR A 1196 -25.00 -17.87 31.79
C THR A 1196 -24.81 -17.24 33.16
N GLN A 1197 -24.54 -15.94 33.19
CA GLN A 1197 -24.32 -15.18 34.43
C GLN A 1197 -25.52 -15.26 35.40
N ASN A 1198 -26.75 -15.31 34.88
CA ASN A 1198 -27.96 -15.20 35.70
C ASN A 1198 -28.49 -16.55 36.20
N THR A 1199 -28.42 -17.62 35.40
CA THR A 1199 -29.02 -18.91 35.76
C THR A 1199 -27.99 -20.01 36.02
N GLY A 1200 -26.69 -19.74 35.81
CA GLY A 1200 -25.63 -20.75 35.91
C GLY A 1200 -25.74 -21.88 34.89
N ALA A 1201 -26.66 -21.78 33.92
CA ALA A 1201 -26.89 -22.82 32.94
C ALA A 1201 -25.72 -22.89 31.94
N ALA A 1202 -25.21 -24.09 31.69
CA ALA A 1202 -24.08 -24.30 30.81
C ALA A 1202 -24.46 -24.11 29.34
N VAL A 1203 -23.70 -23.28 28.64
CA VAL A 1203 -23.91 -22.93 27.22
C VAL A 1203 -22.81 -23.50 26.34
N VAL A 1204 -21.59 -23.58 26.87
CA VAL A 1204 -20.46 -24.27 26.24
C VAL A 1204 -19.94 -25.32 27.20
N VAL A 1205 -19.89 -26.56 26.74
CA VAL A 1205 -19.53 -27.71 27.57
C VAL A 1205 -18.54 -28.60 26.82
N GLU A 1206 -17.56 -29.13 27.53
CA GLU A 1206 -16.75 -30.23 27.06
C GLU A 1206 -17.16 -31.55 27.67
N ILE A 1207 -17.12 -32.58 26.84
CA ILE A 1207 -17.28 -33.97 27.19
C ILE A 1207 -15.98 -34.65 26.79
N ILE A 1208 -15.21 -35.07 27.79
CA ILE A 1208 -14.01 -35.87 27.60
C ILE A 1208 -14.49 -37.31 27.39
N THR A 1209 -13.99 -38.03 26.38
CA THR A 1209 -14.33 -39.44 26.16
C THR A 1209 -13.48 -40.34 27.07
N PRO A 1210 -13.82 -41.64 27.25
CA PRO A 1210 -13.01 -42.57 28.05
C PRO A 1210 -11.56 -42.71 27.58
N SER A 1211 -11.28 -42.42 26.30
CA SER A 1211 -9.95 -42.43 25.71
C SER A 1211 -9.32 -41.04 25.61
N TYR A 1212 -9.83 -40.07 26.38
CA TYR A 1212 -9.36 -38.68 26.44
C TYR A 1212 -9.59 -37.86 25.15
N GLY A 1213 -10.46 -38.33 24.26
CA GLY A 1213 -10.98 -37.50 23.16
C GLY A 1213 -11.82 -36.34 23.70
N ILE A 1214 -11.98 -35.26 22.92
CA ILE A 1214 -12.75 -34.08 23.34
C ILE A 1214 -13.91 -33.84 22.38
N ILE A 1215 -15.12 -33.79 22.95
CA ILE A 1215 -16.34 -33.34 22.28
C ILE A 1215 -16.82 -32.07 22.95
N ARG A 1216 -16.91 -30.97 22.21
CA ARG A 1216 -17.37 -29.68 22.71
C ARG A 1216 -18.76 -29.37 22.16
N LEU A 1217 -19.72 -29.12 23.03
CA LEU A 1217 -21.08 -28.72 22.67
C LEU A 1217 -21.22 -27.21 22.84
N VAL A 1218 -21.70 -26.52 21.81
CA VAL A 1218 -21.85 -25.05 21.79
C VAL A 1218 -23.30 -24.69 21.51
N GLY A 1219 -24.01 -24.20 22.52
CA GLY A 1219 -25.43 -23.83 22.46
C GLY A 1219 -25.67 -22.38 22.03
N VAL A 1220 -25.06 -21.95 20.93
CA VAL A 1220 -25.09 -20.54 20.50
C VAL A 1220 -25.50 -20.49 19.04
N ASP A 1221 -26.56 -19.74 18.74
CA ASP A 1221 -27.12 -19.66 17.40
C ASP A 1221 -26.46 -18.50 16.60
N PHE A 1222 -25.78 -18.85 15.51
CA PHE A 1222 -25.08 -17.91 14.61
C PHE A 1222 -26.00 -17.26 13.55
N THR A 1223 -27.33 -17.36 13.65
CA THR A 1223 -28.29 -16.82 12.66
C THR A 1223 -28.19 -15.32 12.41
N ARG A 1224 -27.66 -14.53 13.36
CA ARG A 1224 -27.58 -13.06 13.23
C ARG A 1224 -26.14 -12.60 13.21
N VAL A 1225 -25.85 -11.69 12.28
CA VAL A 1225 -24.53 -11.19 11.91
C VAL A 1225 -23.73 -10.83 13.16
N ILE A 1226 -22.81 -11.72 13.51
CA ILE A 1226 -21.75 -11.45 14.45
C ILE A 1226 -20.81 -10.50 13.75
N LEU A 1227 -20.64 -9.27 14.27
CA LEU A 1227 -19.62 -8.36 13.77
C LEU A 1227 -18.25 -9.07 13.82
N PRO A 1228 -17.40 -8.94 12.78
CA PRO A 1228 -16.09 -9.60 12.67
C PRO A 1228 -15.10 -9.33 13.83
N SER A 1229 -15.47 -8.49 14.80
CA SER A 1229 -14.68 -8.11 15.97
C SER A 1229 -15.20 -8.67 17.29
N SER A 1230 -16.16 -9.60 17.29
CA SER A 1230 -16.77 -10.08 18.54
C SER A 1230 -15.94 -11.14 19.27
N SER A 1231 -16.12 -11.21 20.58
CA SER A 1231 -15.57 -12.24 21.47
C SER A 1231 -15.92 -13.68 21.07
N TRP A 1232 -16.91 -13.89 20.19
CA TRP A 1232 -17.27 -15.20 19.65
C TRP A 1232 -16.27 -15.73 18.62
N GLY A 1233 -15.68 -14.84 17.82
CA GLY A 1233 -14.58 -15.21 16.94
C GLY A 1233 -13.39 -15.76 17.73
N ALA A 1234 -13.09 -15.14 18.87
CA ALA A 1234 -12.06 -15.61 19.79
C ALA A 1234 -12.37 -17.02 20.34
N LEU A 1235 -13.61 -17.29 20.74
CA LEU A 1235 -14.05 -18.63 21.19
C LEU A 1235 -13.90 -19.69 20.09
N VAL A 1236 -14.28 -19.35 18.86
CA VAL A 1236 -14.16 -20.27 17.72
C VAL A 1236 -12.67 -20.49 17.38
N THR A 1237 -11.83 -19.45 17.42
CA THR A 1237 -10.37 -19.58 17.25
C THR A 1237 -9.69 -20.36 18.37
N TYR A 1238 -10.22 -20.30 19.59
CA TYR A 1238 -9.71 -21.02 20.75
C TYR A 1238 -9.78 -22.55 20.58
N ASN A 1239 -10.80 -23.06 19.88
CA ASN A 1239 -10.87 -24.49 19.52
C ASN A 1239 -9.65 -24.97 18.70
N PHE A 1240 -9.14 -24.11 17.81
CA PHE A 1240 -8.00 -24.45 16.95
C PHE A 1240 -6.67 -24.46 17.69
N ARG A 1241 -6.53 -23.61 18.72
CA ARG A 1241 -5.30 -23.54 19.51
C ARG A 1241 -5.07 -24.83 20.30
N ILE A 1242 -6.14 -25.36 20.90
CA ILE A 1242 -6.07 -26.62 21.64
C ILE A 1242 -5.72 -27.78 20.71
N SER A 1243 -6.35 -27.84 19.53
CA SER A 1243 -6.15 -28.97 18.62
C SER A 1243 -4.80 -28.99 17.92
N THR A 1244 -4.15 -27.83 17.74
CA THR A 1244 -2.86 -27.73 17.02
C THR A 1244 -1.65 -27.64 17.93
N GLY A 1245 -1.83 -27.46 19.24
CA GLY A 1245 -0.74 -27.17 20.18
C GLY A 1245 0.04 -25.89 19.82
N ALA A 1246 -0.51 -25.02 18.98
CA ALA A 1246 0.19 -23.88 18.41
C ALA A 1246 0.24 -22.71 19.42
N PRO A 1247 1.43 -22.17 19.75
CA PRO A 1247 1.52 -20.87 20.43
C PRO A 1247 1.09 -19.74 19.47
N SER A 1248 0.55 -18.67 20.06
CA SER A 1248 -0.08 -17.49 19.42
C SER A 1248 0.47 -17.11 18.03
N VAL A 1249 -0.40 -17.11 17.01
CA VAL A 1249 -0.19 -16.43 15.71
C VAL A 1249 -0.36 -14.93 15.87
#